data_AF-A0A9E5KUI3-F1
#
_entry.id   AF-A0A9E5KUI3-F1
#
_cell.length_a   1.000
_cell.length_b   1.000
_cell.length_c   1.000
_cell.angle_alpha   90.00
_cell.angle_beta   90.00
_cell.angle_gamma   90.00
#
_symmetry.space_group_name_H-M   'P 1'
#
loop_
_entity.id
_entity.type
_entity.pdbx_description
1 polymer ?
#
loop_
_entity_poly.entity_id
_entity_poly.type
_entity_poly.pdbx_seq_one_letter_code
_entity_poly.pdbx_strand_id
1 'polypeptide(L)'
;MNKRFLLPALFIFSISLISCQNYTARDGKQQLHIPQPVQDLPETRYTVIESGRLEQEVATLEQSRQLALDEVATLQEEKTELKDLVVKLETQLAEQKQTTTEIEESLSEQILLLATELSQSSEELLTLTSETAIQELAYQKKQATLNQQLEDLQEDLRYHKEALSLTSMTLDERETALLEHINTLETQLRTLQKETTTEQNTLHSHISQLETDLSTLQRTKTETETSLTEQILLLEQEKNTVSLLRSELQAAQETHKSLQLSLDTAQEQLAILQQEMENQTVKSLQSERLIAEQESLLNTTRAELQSTQETHKALQLSFDSTQEKTTALQQELENQTTQSLQRERSLKEQENLLSEARNALQSLEEERDTLQLALDTAQEKISVLEQDLANEKAVYLQRKQEIERLAKEQESLLSATEAEAYQRYKELEQAYKQSSTAYQELDASYTQLALTKEDLQQKLTLVAAELDEQTVFTEQLQEENQQLKEELQEKLNLEQQREKEALLEQEERRLAQLAIQQQLELAQEQQRQRQEALEAEWRQIPPIEELTFPRKYSTNAPLITANETDELNVMLLPLNDKQWEKASMAKDVYMSIKDLEYPVIFITGHMANVTRLVKEMRLNATLVEGGAIVTSFPLIEEDEHGVRVQFSEKKTLRLSLANLVEYEVFEAFLAKEDWQEVQQRVQPQREEALEQIVKTYTAHTILFLIA
;
A
#
# COMPACT_ATOMS: atom_id res chain seq x y z
N MET A 1 -48.23 51.25 -17.39
CA MET A 1 -49.48 50.88 -18.10
C MET A 1 -50.46 50.39 -17.05
N ASN A 2 -51.39 51.23 -16.59
CA ASN A 2 -52.77 51.37 -17.09
C ASN A 2 -53.68 50.15 -16.83
N LYS A 3 -54.55 50.27 -15.80
CA LYS A 3 -56.04 50.24 -15.84
C LYS A 3 -56.57 49.92 -14.42
N ARG A 4 -57.11 50.90 -13.68
CA ARG A 4 -58.54 51.27 -13.58
C ARG A 4 -59.39 50.10 -13.04
N PHE A 5 -59.66 50.01 -11.73
CA PHE A 5 -60.75 50.69 -10.99
C PHE A 5 -62.08 50.71 -11.76
N LEU A 6 -62.99 49.82 -11.35
CA LEU A 6 -64.38 49.78 -11.77
C LEU A 6 -65.23 49.50 -10.51
N LEU A 7 -65.96 50.54 -10.11
CA LEU A 7 -67.08 50.67 -9.16
C LEU A 7 -68.01 49.43 -9.06
N PRO A 8 -68.88 49.26 -8.01
CA PRO A 8 -69.67 50.35 -7.39
C PRO A 8 -70.07 50.24 -5.89
N ALA A 9 -70.74 51.31 -5.43
CA ALA A 9 -71.81 51.33 -4.43
C ALA A 9 -71.45 51.69 -2.96
N LEU A 10 -71.33 52.99 -2.66
CA LEU A 10 -72.03 53.64 -1.53
C LEU A 10 -71.87 55.16 -1.61
N PHE A 11 -72.88 55.89 -2.14
CA PHE A 11 -73.97 56.50 -1.37
C PHE A 11 -73.54 57.69 -0.49
N ILE A 12 -73.17 58.82 -1.11
CA ILE A 12 -73.26 60.15 -0.48
C ILE A 12 -73.81 61.13 -1.52
N PHE A 13 -74.67 62.05 -1.07
CA PHE A 13 -75.57 62.95 -1.80
C PHE A 13 -76.80 62.23 -2.36
N SER A 14 -78.04 62.55 -1.99
CA SER A 14 -78.59 63.86 -1.65
C SER A 14 -80.10 63.70 -1.41
N ILE A 15 -80.61 63.96 -0.20
CA ILE A 15 -82.00 64.42 -0.03
C ILE A 15 -82.04 65.44 1.12
N SER A 16 -81.86 66.70 0.74
CA SER A 16 -82.58 67.81 1.35
C SER A 16 -83.56 68.29 0.29
N LEU A 17 -84.86 68.29 0.59
CA LEU A 17 -85.81 69.39 0.34
C LEU A 17 -87.29 68.92 0.43
N ILE A 18 -88.03 69.62 1.31
CA ILE A 18 -89.44 70.04 1.22
C ILE A 18 -90.55 69.05 1.62
N SER A 19 -91.08 69.22 2.84
CA SER A 19 -92.52 69.35 3.15
C SER A 19 -92.65 70.03 4.54
N CYS A 20 -92.82 71.35 4.66
CA CYS A 20 -94.08 72.10 4.73
C CYS A 20 -95.09 71.66 5.82
N GLN A 21 -95.36 72.61 6.73
CA GLN A 21 -96.57 72.87 7.54
C GLN A 21 -96.65 72.36 9.00
N ASN A 22 -96.54 73.31 9.95
CA ASN A 22 -97.50 73.64 11.03
C ASN A 22 -96.79 74.58 12.03
N TYR A 23 -96.80 75.91 11.89
CA TYR A 23 -97.88 76.88 12.18
C TYR A 23 -98.47 76.80 13.60
N THR A 24 -97.92 77.65 14.48
CA THR A 24 -98.49 78.35 15.64
C THR A 24 -99.73 77.78 16.35
N ALA A 25 -99.57 77.40 17.63
CA ALA A 25 -100.65 77.37 18.61
C ALA A 25 -100.46 78.54 19.58
N ARG A 26 -101.17 79.65 19.33
CA ARG A 26 -101.35 80.75 20.27
C ARG A 26 -102.82 81.19 20.23
N ASP A 27 -103.37 81.34 21.42
CA ASP A 27 -104.62 82.00 21.81
C ASP A 27 -105.96 81.30 21.60
N GLY A 28 -106.73 81.28 22.70
CA GLY A 28 -108.15 81.58 22.64
C GLY A 28 -109.12 80.43 22.93
N LYS A 29 -109.21 79.97 24.18
CA LYS A 29 -110.50 79.52 24.73
C LYS A 29 -110.86 80.34 25.96
N GLN A 30 -111.53 81.45 25.67
CA GLN A 30 -112.38 82.19 26.58
C GLN A 30 -113.59 81.33 26.98
N GLN A 31 -113.96 81.47 28.26
CA GLN A 31 -115.32 81.48 28.79
C GLN A 31 -116.16 80.21 28.65
N LEU A 32 -116.04 79.32 29.64
CA LEU A 32 -117.18 78.54 30.14
C LEU A 32 -117.88 79.36 31.22
N HIS A 33 -119.12 79.70 30.92
CA HIS A 33 -120.05 80.50 31.70
C HIS A 33 -120.88 79.56 32.59
N ILE A 34 -120.81 79.73 33.91
CA ILE A 34 -121.79 79.35 34.96
C ILE A 34 -121.28 80.12 36.20
N PRO A 35 -122.06 80.99 36.88
CA PRO A 35 -123.33 80.59 37.50
C PRO A 35 -124.45 81.65 37.55
N GLN A 36 -125.71 81.19 37.54
CA GLN A 36 -126.75 81.67 38.46
C GLN A 36 -127.71 80.50 38.74
N PRO A 37 -127.91 80.16 40.02
CA PRO A 37 -129.27 80.10 40.51
C PRO A 37 -129.45 80.93 41.79
N VAL A 38 -130.44 81.83 41.72
CA VAL A 38 -131.45 82.14 42.73
C VAL A 38 -130.97 82.59 44.12
N GLN A 39 -131.10 83.90 44.34
CA GLN A 39 -131.39 84.51 45.64
C GLN A 39 -132.82 84.13 46.08
N ASP A 40 -132.94 83.63 47.31
CA ASP A 40 -133.82 84.11 48.39
C ASP A 40 -134.28 82.94 49.28
N LEU A 41 -133.75 82.86 50.51
CA LEU A 41 -134.47 82.59 51.77
C LEU A 41 -133.46 82.53 52.95
N PRO A 42 -133.89 82.85 54.19
CA PRO A 42 -133.07 83.57 55.19
C PRO A 42 -132.41 82.71 56.28
N GLU A 43 -131.38 83.33 56.89
CA GLU A 43 -130.90 83.22 58.29
C GLU A 43 -130.56 81.82 58.86
N THR A 44 -129.38 81.61 59.48
CA THR A 44 -129.13 82.03 60.88
C THR A 44 -127.68 81.70 61.32
N ARG A 45 -127.23 82.44 62.35
CA ARG A 45 -125.95 82.55 63.11
C ARG A 45 -124.99 81.36 63.35
N TYR A 46 -124.91 80.30 62.54
CA TYR A 46 -123.97 79.17 62.74
C TYR A 46 -122.78 79.09 61.73
N THR A 47 -122.58 80.10 60.88
CA THR A 47 -121.58 80.10 59.78
C THR A 47 -120.21 80.72 60.11
N VAL A 48 -119.87 80.92 61.38
CA VAL A 48 -118.59 81.55 61.78
C VAL A 48 -117.52 80.54 62.23
N ILE A 49 -117.87 79.25 62.39
CA ILE A 49 -116.93 78.23 62.89
C ILE A 49 -116.39 77.32 61.77
N GLU A 50 -117.10 77.16 60.64
CA GLU A 50 -116.65 76.33 59.51
C GLU A 50 -115.73 77.06 58.51
N SER A 51 -115.80 78.40 58.39
CA SER A 51 -114.92 79.15 57.47
C SER A 51 -113.45 79.12 57.91
N GLY A 52 -113.18 79.06 59.22
CA GLY A 52 -111.81 78.94 59.75
C GLY A 52 -111.18 77.57 59.53
N ARG A 53 -111.98 76.50 59.37
CA ARG A 53 -111.47 75.15 59.10
C ARG A 53 -111.12 74.95 57.62
N LEU A 54 -111.94 75.52 56.73
CA LEU A 54 -111.69 75.49 55.28
C LEU A 54 -110.49 76.34 54.86
N GLU A 55 -110.24 77.49 55.50
CA GLU A 55 -109.02 78.29 55.25
C GLU A 55 -107.74 77.56 55.70
N GLN A 56 -107.80 76.78 56.78
CA GLN A 56 -106.65 76.02 57.27
C GLN A 56 -106.33 74.79 56.41
N GLU A 57 -107.35 74.17 55.80
CA GLU A 57 -107.22 73.01 54.90
C GLU A 57 -106.77 73.42 53.48
N VAL A 58 -107.16 74.61 53.02
CA VAL A 58 -106.64 75.19 51.77
C VAL A 58 -105.18 75.64 51.91
N ALA A 59 -104.79 76.22 53.06
CA ALA A 59 -103.42 76.61 53.32
C ALA A 59 -102.45 75.41 53.38
N THR A 60 -102.86 74.28 53.95
CA THR A 60 -102.04 73.05 53.98
C THR A 60 -101.96 72.35 52.61
N LEU A 61 -103.00 72.45 51.78
CA LEU A 61 -102.98 71.96 50.40
C LEU A 61 -102.10 72.82 49.48
N GLU A 62 -102.08 74.15 49.67
CA GLU A 62 -101.15 75.02 48.95
C GLU A 62 -99.70 74.79 49.38
N GLN A 63 -99.45 74.56 50.68
CA GLN A 63 -98.12 74.24 51.18
C GLN A 63 -97.61 72.88 50.67
N SER A 64 -98.45 71.84 50.64
CA SER A 64 -98.07 70.53 50.10
C SER A 64 -97.88 70.54 48.58
N ARG A 65 -98.66 71.35 47.84
CA ARG A 65 -98.45 71.57 46.42
C ARG A 65 -97.13 72.30 46.12
N GLN A 66 -96.74 73.25 46.97
CA GLN A 66 -95.47 73.96 46.82
C GLN A 66 -94.28 73.01 47.07
N LEU A 67 -94.34 72.18 48.11
CA LEU A 67 -93.32 71.17 48.40
C LEU A 67 -93.18 70.13 47.28
N ALA A 68 -94.31 69.66 46.71
CA ALA A 68 -94.28 68.74 45.58
C ALA A 68 -93.71 69.37 44.30
N LEU A 69 -93.88 70.69 44.10
CA LEU A 69 -93.27 71.40 42.98
C LEU A 69 -91.76 71.59 43.17
N ASP A 70 -91.32 71.88 44.39
CA ASP A 70 -89.88 71.98 44.71
C ASP A 70 -89.20 70.60 44.59
N GLU A 71 -89.85 69.52 45.01
CA GLU A 71 -89.34 68.14 44.85
C GLU A 71 -89.28 67.69 43.38
N VAL A 72 -90.26 68.09 42.55
CA VAL A 72 -90.20 67.85 41.10
C VAL A 72 -89.08 68.64 40.44
N ALA A 73 -88.78 69.85 40.93
CA ALA A 73 -87.67 70.66 40.43
C ALA A 73 -86.31 70.03 40.77
N THR A 74 -86.11 69.52 41.99
CA THR A 74 -84.87 68.84 42.39
C THR A 74 -84.67 67.54 41.62
N LEU A 75 -85.73 66.74 41.44
CA LEU A 75 -85.65 65.50 40.64
C LEU A 75 -85.39 65.77 39.16
N GLN A 76 -85.82 66.93 38.63
CA GLN A 76 -85.49 67.35 37.27
C GLN A 76 -84.01 67.73 37.14
N GLU A 77 -83.44 68.37 38.16
CA GLU A 77 -82.02 68.72 38.22
C GLU A 77 -81.14 67.46 38.31
N GLU A 78 -81.45 66.52 39.21
CA GLU A 78 -80.75 65.23 39.31
C GLU A 78 -80.85 64.42 38.00
N LYS A 79 -82.01 64.45 37.34
CA LYS A 79 -82.19 63.79 36.03
C LYS A 79 -81.32 64.41 34.94
N THR A 80 -81.07 65.72 35.00
CA THR A 80 -80.14 66.37 34.06
C THR A 80 -78.69 66.01 34.36
N GLU A 81 -78.29 65.95 35.63
CA GLU A 81 -76.94 65.53 36.03
C GLU A 81 -76.66 64.07 35.66
N LEU A 82 -77.60 63.15 35.91
CA LEU A 82 -77.48 61.75 35.51
C LEU A 82 -77.38 61.58 33.98
N LYS A 83 -78.11 62.40 33.21
CA LYS A 83 -77.99 62.39 31.75
C LYS A 83 -76.61 62.84 31.30
N ASP A 84 -76.06 63.90 31.89
CA ASP A 84 -74.71 64.36 31.57
C ASP A 84 -73.65 63.31 31.95
N LEU A 85 -73.84 62.61 33.08
CA LEU A 85 -72.95 61.51 33.49
C LEU A 85 -73.00 60.33 32.51
N VAL A 86 -74.18 59.93 32.05
CA VAL A 86 -74.36 58.86 31.06
C VAL A 86 -73.68 59.23 29.74
N VAL A 87 -73.87 60.47 29.26
CA VAL A 87 -73.18 60.96 28.05
C VAL A 87 -71.66 60.91 28.23
N LYS A 88 -71.15 61.28 29.40
CA LYS A 88 -69.72 61.25 29.70
C LYS A 88 -69.17 59.81 29.71
N LEU A 89 -69.90 58.87 30.29
CA LEU A 89 -69.54 57.44 30.29
C LEU A 89 -69.62 56.81 28.90
N GLU A 90 -70.64 57.14 28.11
CA GLU A 90 -70.74 56.70 26.71
C GLU A 90 -69.58 57.22 25.86
N THR A 91 -69.14 58.46 26.12
CA THR A 91 -67.98 59.06 25.45
C THR A 91 -66.69 58.35 25.85
N GLN A 92 -66.48 58.07 27.15
CA GLN A 92 -65.32 57.31 27.63
C GLN A 92 -65.29 55.88 27.09
N LEU A 93 -66.44 55.20 27.02
CA LEU A 93 -66.54 53.86 26.45
C LEU A 93 -66.23 53.86 24.94
N ALA A 94 -66.65 54.90 24.21
CA ALA A 94 -66.32 55.06 22.80
C ALA A 94 -64.81 55.29 22.58
N GLU A 95 -64.19 56.15 23.40
CA GLU A 95 -62.73 56.36 23.38
C GLU A 95 -61.97 55.07 23.72
N GLN A 96 -62.41 54.33 24.74
CA GLN A 96 -61.78 53.07 25.13
C GLN A 96 -61.88 52.03 24.01
N LYS A 97 -63.06 51.89 23.39
CA LYS A 97 -63.25 51.01 22.22
C LYS A 97 -62.33 51.39 21.06
N GLN A 98 -62.17 52.69 20.80
CA GLN A 98 -61.28 53.17 19.76
C GLN A 98 -59.82 52.83 20.06
N THR A 99 -59.35 53.02 21.29
CA THR A 99 -57.99 52.64 21.68
C THR A 99 -57.74 51.13 21.60
N THR A 100 -58.72 50.29 21.96
CA THR A 100 -58.58 48.83 21.81
C THR A 100 -58.48 48.42 20.34
N THR A 101 -59.25 49.03 19.44
CA THR A 101 -59.12 48.76 17.99
C THR A 101 -57.76 49.19 17.43
N GLU A 102 -57.23 50.34 17.85
CA GLU A 102 -55.89 50.79 17.42
C GLU A 102 -54.78 49.86 17.92
N ILE A 103 -54.92 49.31 19.15
CA ILE A 103 -54.00 48.32 19.70
C ILE A 103 -54.11 46.99 18.94
N GLU A 104 -55.32 46.51 18.63
CA GLU A 104 -55.53 45.29 17.86
C GLU A 104 -54.97 45.39 16.44
N GLU A 105 -55.15 46.53 15.77
CA GLU A 105 -54.55 46.78 14.45
C GLU A 105 -53.02 46.79 14.53
N SER A 106 -52.44 47.48 15.52
CA SER A 106 -50.98 47.51 15.72
C SER A 106 -50.40 46.12 16.04
N LEU A 107 -51.08 45.31 16.86
CA LEU A 107 -50.66 43.94 17.16
C LEU A 107 -50.77 43.04 15.93
N SER A 108 -51.83 43.20 15.13
CA SER A 108 -52.01 42.44 13.88
C SER A 108 -50.90 42.74 12.87
N GLU A 109 -50.52 44.02 12.73
CA GLU A 109 -49.40 44.43 11.88
C GLU A 109 -48.06 43.86 12.37
N GLN A 110 -47.79 43.88 13.68
CA GLN A 110 -46.57 43.27 14.24
C GLN A 110 -46.51 41.75 14.03
N ILE A 111 -47.63 41.05 14.24
CA ILE A 111 -47.72 39.60 14.00
C ILE A 111 -47.46 39.29 12.52
N LEU A 112 -48.02 40.10 11.61
CA LEU A 112 -47.78 39.94 10.18
C LEU A 112 -46.30 40.16 9.83
N LEU A 113 -45.67 41.21 10.38
CA LEU A 113 -44.25 41.49 10.13
C LEU A 113 -43.36 40.34 10.60
N LEU A 114 -43.56 39.86 11.85
CA LEU A 114 -42.83 38.74 12.42
C LEU A 114 -43.05 37.43 11.65
N ALA A 115 -44.27 37.16 11.20
CA ALA A 115 -44.55 35.98 10.37
C ALA A 115 -43.81 36.05 9.03
N THR A 116 -43.65 37.25 8.46
CA THR A 116 -42.94 37.47 7.20
C THR A 116 -41.44 37.29 7.38
N GLU A 117 -40.85 37.84 8.45
CA GLU A 117 -39.43 37.67 8.79
C GLU A 117 -39.10 36.20 9.11
N LEU A 118 -39.98 35.50 9.85
CA LEU A 118 -39.81 34.08 10.15
C LEU A 118 -39.86 33.23 8.87
N SER A 119 -40.76 33.57 7.94
CA SER A 119 -40.84 32.89 6.64
C SER A 119 -39.57 33.10 5.81
N GLN A 120 -39.04 34.33 5.76
CA GLN A 120 -37.79 34.63 5.05
C GLN A 120 -36.59 33.91 5.65
N SER A 121 -36.46 33.93 6.99
CA SER A 121 -35.37 33.25 7.69
C SER A 121 -35.46 31.72 7.52
N SER A 122 -36.68 31.15 7.50
CA SER A 122 -36.89 29.74 7.20
C SER A 122 -36.47 29.37 5.77
N GLU A 123 -36.70 30.24 4.80
CA GLU A 123 -36.34 30.03 3.40
C GLU A 123 -34.81 30.11 3.21
N GLU A 124 -34.15 31.07 3.85
CA GLU A 124 -32.69 31.18 3.90
C GLU A 124 -32.03 29.98 4.59
N LEU A 125 -32.61 29.46 5.67
CA LEU A 125 -32.13 28.23 6.30
C LEU A 125 -32.23 27.04 5.35
N LEU A 126 -33.34 26.89 4.63
CA LEU A 126 -33.55 25.83 3.65
C LEU A 126 -32.53 25.89 2.50
N THR A 127 -32.24 27.08 1.97
CA THR A 127 -31.24 27.24 0.92
C THR A 127 -29.84 26.93 1.43
N LEU A 128 -29.45 27.44 2.60
CA LEU A 128 -28.13 27.17 3.21
C LEU A 128 -27.95 25.67 3.47
N THR A 129 -28.97 25.00 4.01
CA THR A 129 -28.93 23.56 4.28
C THR A 129 -28.75 22.75 2.99
N SER A 130 -29.41 23.18 1.91
CA SER A 130 -29.26 22.55 0.59
C SER A 130 -27.86 22.75 0.00
N GLU A 131 -27.27 23.95 0.15
CA GLU A 131 -25.92 24.25 -0.34
C GLU A 131 -24.86 23.46 0.44
N THR A 132 -25.01 23.34 1.76
CA THR A 132 -24.12 22.51 2.58
C THR A 132 -24.19 21.04 2.18
N ALA A 133 -25.39 20.50 1.92
CA ALA A 133 -25.56 19.13 1.47
C ALA A 133 -24.91 18.87 0.09
N ILE A 134 -25.01 19.84 -0.84
CA ILE A 134 -24.34 19.76 -2.15
C ILE A 134 -22.82 19.80 -2.00
N GLN A 135 -22.28 20.65 -1.13
CA GLN A 135 -20.84 20.73 -0.87
C GLN A 135 -20.31 19.45 -0.22
N GLU A 136 -21.03 18.89 0.74
CA GLU A 136 -20.65 17.67 1.44
C GLU A 136 -20.63 16.47 0.47
N LEU A 137 -21.61 16.39 -0.42
CA LEU A 137 -21.65 15.38 -1.48
C LEU A 137 -20.51 15.57 -2.51
N ALA A 138 -20.17 16.81 -2.85
CA ALA A 138 -19.02 17.10 -3.71
C ALA A 138 -17.68 16.72 -3.05
N TYR A 139 -17.55 16.96 -1.75
CA TYR A 139 -16.39 16.58 -0.95
C TYR A 139 -16.24 15.06 -0.88
N GLN A 140 -17.32 14.32 -0.57
CA GLN A 140 -17.34 12.86 -0.55
C GLN A 140 -16.95 12.28 -1.92
N LYS A 141 -17.48 12.84 -3.02
CA LYS A 141 -17.11 12.39 -4.38
C LYS A 141 -15.64 12.63 -4.68
N LYS A 142 -15.08 13.76 -4.26
CA LYS A 142 -13.65 14.06 -4.41
C LYS A 142 -12.78 13.10 -3.58
N GLN A 143 -13.21 12.78 -2.36
CA GLN A 143 -12.52 11.83 -1.48
C GLN A 143 -12.57 10.39 -2.03
N ALA A 144 -13.71 9.95 -2.56
CA ALA A 144 -13.83 8.66 -3.24
C ALA A 144 -12.93 8.57 -4.48
N THR A 145 -12.85 9.64 -5.27
CA THR A 145 -11.95 9.70 -6.44
C THR A 145 -10.47 9.62 -6.03
N LEU A 146 -10.10 10.29 -4.95
CA LEU A 146 -8.73 10.26 -4.42
C LEU A 146 -8.36 8.87 -3.87
N ASN A 147 -9.29 8.22 -3.16
CA ASN A 147 -9.10 6.87 -2.65
C ASN A 147 -8.92 5.86 -3.79
N GLN A 148 -9.72 5.98 -4.86
CA GLN A 148 -9.58 5.14 -6.04
C GLN A 148 -8.22 5.33 -6.73
N GLN A 149 -7.76 6.58 -6.88
CA GLN A 149 -6.41 6.85 -7.41
C GLN A 149 -5.30 6.26 -6.52
N LEU A 150 -5.49 6.26 -5.21
CA LEU A 150 -4.55 5.65 -4.25
C LEU A 150 -4.51 4.13 -4.39
N GLU A 151 -5.66 3.50 -4.59
CA GLU A 151 -5.81 2.07 -4.78
C GLU A 151 -5.16 1.62 -6.11
N ASP A 152 -5.43 2.35 -7.20
CA ASP A 152 -4.77 2.15 -8.50
C ASP A 152 -3.24 2.26 -8.38
N LEU A 153 -2.73 3.29 -7.68
CA LEU A 153 -1.30 3.47 -7.42
C LEU A 153 -0.70 2.34 -6.57
N GLN A 154 -1.42 1.85 -5.56
CA GLN A 154 -0.98 0.74 -4.72
C GLN A 154 -0.91 -0.56 -5.51
N GLU A 155 -1.87 -0.80 -6.42
CA GLU A 155 -1.87 -1.96 -7.29
C GLU A 155 -0.70 -1.91 -8.30
N ASP A 156 -0.45 -0.75 -8.91
CA ASP A 156 0.71 -0.53 -9.78
C ASP A 156 2.04 -0.77 -9.03
N LEU A 157 2.14 -0.30 -7.78
CA LEU A 157 3.32 -0.48 -6.94
C LEU A 157 3.51 -1.95 -6.56
N ARG A 158 2.42 -2.69 -6.29
CA ARG A 158 2.45 -4.13 -6.07
C ARG A 158 2.94 -4.87 -7.31
N TYR A 159 2.38 -4.55 -8.48
CA TYR A 159 2.78 -5.15 -9.75
C TYR A 159 4.26 -4.90 -10.06
N HIS A 160 4.74 -3.68 -9.87
CA HIS A 160 6.16 -3.37 -10.03
C HIS A 160 7.05 -4.07 -9.01
N LYS A 161 6.60 -4.25 -7.77
CA LYS A 161 7.37 -4.98 -6.74
C LYS A 161 7.47 -6.48 -7.06
N GLU A 162 6.40 -7.10 -7.55
CA GLU A 162 6.43 -8.48 -8.04
C GLU A 162 7.33 -8.62 -9.27
N ALA A 163 7.23 -7.70 -10.24
CA ALA A 163 8.10 -7.69 -11.41
C ALA A 163 9.58 -7.53 -11.03
N LEU A 164 9.88 -6.68 -10.03
CA LEU A 164 11.23 -6.51 -9.49
C LEU A 164 11.73 -7.77 -8.77
N SER A 165 10.86 -8.44 -8.02
CA SER A 165 11.17 -9.72 -7.36
C SER A 165 11.50 -10.80 -8.39
N LEU A 166 10.68 -10.92 -9.45
CA LEU A 166 10.90 -11.86 -10.54
C LEU A 166 12.20 -11.58 -11.30
N THR A 167 12.52 -10.31 -11.54
CA THR A 167 13.79 -9.93 -12.15
C THR A 167 14.97 -10.18 -11.21
N SER A 168 14.83 -9.98 -9.90
CA SER A 168 15.88 -10.34 -8.94
C SER A 168 16.14 -11.85 -8.90
N MET A 169 15.08 -12.69 -8.91
CA MET A 169 15.22 -14.15 -8.95
C MET A 169 15.91 -14.62 -10.23
N THR A 170 15.57 -14.04 -11.39
CA THR A 170 16.23 -14.38 -12.65
C THR A 170 17.69 -13.89 -12.70
N LEU A 171 18.02 -12.83 -11.97
CA LEU A 171 19.40 -12.34 -11.84
C LEU A 171 20.23 -13.26 -10.94
N ASP A 172 19.67 -13.74 -9.82
CA ASP A 172 20.30 -14.72 -8.94
C ASP A 172 20.52 -16.07 -9.63
N GLU A 173 19.54 -16.54 -10.42
CA GLU A 173 19.67 -17.73 -11.28
C GLU A 173 20.76 -17.55 -12.34
N ARG A 174 20.85 -16.35 -12.94
CA ARG A 174 21.89 -16.03 -13.92
C ARG A 174 23.26 -15.91 -13.26
N GLU A 175 23.36 -15.37 -12.05
CA GLU A 175 24.60 -15.29 -11.28
C GLU A 175 25.09 -16.68 -10.88
N THR A 176 24.20 -17.56 -10.41
CA THR A 176 24.55 -18.96 -10.11
C THR A 176 24.99 -19.71 -11.36
N ALA A 177 24.31 -19.54 -12.49
CA ALA A 177 24.73 -20.14 -13.77
C ALA A 177 26.09 -19.61 -14.24
N LEU A 178 26.37 -18.31 -14.05
CA LEU A 178 27.67 -17.71 -14.37
C LEU A 178 28.77 -18.23 -13.45
N LEU A 179 28.51 -18.38 -12.15
CA LEU A 179 29.47 -18.95 -11.19
C LEU A 179 29.78 -20.41 -11.50
N GLU A 180 28.78 -21.21 -11.89
CA GLU A 180 28.99 -22.59 -12.33
C GLU A 180 29.79 -22.65 -13.63
N HIS A 181 29.53 -21.74 -14.58
CA HIS A 181 30.32 -21.63 -15.81
C HIS A 181 31.77 -21.21 -15.52
N ILE A 182 32.00 -20.26 -14.62
CA ILE A 182 33.34 -19.85 -14.17
C ILE A 182 34.06 -21.03 -13.54
N ASN A 183 33.42 -21.78 -12.63
CA ASN A 183 34.03 -22.97 -12.01
C ASN A 183 34.40 -24.04 -13.05
N THR A 184 33.56 -24.20 -14.08
CA THR A 184 33.82 -25.13 -15.19
C THR A 184 35.05 -24.68 -15.99
N LEU A 185 35.12 -23.39 -16.34
CA LEU A 185 36.27 -22.80 -17.05
C LEU A 185 37.56 -22.88 -16.22
N GLU A 186 37.50 -22.63 -14.91
CA GLU A 186 38.65 -22.79 -14.02
C GLU A 186 39.15 -24.23 -13.97
N THR A 187 38.23 -25.19 -13.96
CA THR A 187 38.57 -26.62 -13.98
C THR A 187 39.22 -27.02 -15.29
N GLN A 188 38.71 -26.52 -16.42
CA GLN A 188 39.31 -26.72 -17.74
C GLN A 188 40.69 -26.08 -17.82
N LEU A 189 40.86 -24.84 -17.35
CA LEU A 189 42.15 -24.15 -17.30
C LEU A 189 43.17 -24.91 -16.45
N ARG A 190 42.79 -25.43 -15.28
CA ARG A 190 43.68 -26.25 -14.44
C ARG A 190 44.08 -27.55 -15.14
N THR A 191 43.16 -28.16 -15.89
CA THR A 191 43.42 -29.39 -16.65
C THR A 191 44.40 -29.11 -17.79
N LEU A 192 44.14 -28.06 -18.59
CA LEU A 192 45.04 -27.61 -19.65
C LEU A 192 46.42 -27.20 -19.12
N GLN A 193 46.49 -26.51 -17.98
CA GLN A 193 47.76 -26.20 -17.33
C GLN A 193 48.51 -27.47 -16.94
N LYS A 194 47.82 -28.46 -16.37
CA LYS A 194 48.43 -29.75 -16.02
C LYS A 194 48.94 -30.46 -17.26
N GLU A 195 48.15 -30.53 -18.33
CA GLU A 195 48.55 -31.12 -19.61
C GLU A 195 49.76 -30.40 -20.20
N THR A 196 49.73 -29.07 -20.26
CA THR A 196 50.86 -28.24 -20.72
C THR A 196 52.11 -28.49 -19.89
N THR A 197 52.00 -28.60 -18.56
CA THR A 197 53.18 -28.91 -17.72
C THR A 197 53.69 -30.33 -17.95
N THR A 198 52.81 -31.31 -18.18
CA THR A 198 53.23 -32.67 -18.52
C THR A 198 53.92 -32.71 -19.87
N GLU A 199 53.42 -32.00 -20.87
CA GLU A 199 54.05 -31.85 -22.18
C GLU A 199 55.38 -31.12 -22.11
N GLN A 200 55.48 -30.05 -21.32
CA GLN A 200 56.76 -29.38 -21.09
C GLN A 200 57.78 -30.31 -20.44
N ASN A 201 57.35 -31.13 -19.48
CA ASN A 201 58.23 -32.09 -18.82
C ASN A 201 58.67 -33.21 -19.77
N THR A 202 57.78 -33.74 -20.62
CA THR A 202 58.16 -34.74 -21.64
C THR A 202 59.07 -34.13 -22.70
N LEU A 203 58.79 -32.90 -23.16
CA LEU A 203 59.64 -32.19 -24.11
C LEU A 203 61.03 -31.92 -23.51
N HIS A 204 61.10 -31.50 -22.24
CA HIS A 204 62.36 -31.31 -21.54
C HIS A 204 63.14 -32.63 -21.38
N SER A 205 62.44 -33.74 -21.11
CA SER A 205 63.03 -35.07 -21.09
C SER A 205 63.57 -35.48 -22.46
N HIS A 206 62.83 -35.20 -23.55
CA HIS A 206 63.29 -35.46 -24.91
C HIS A 206 64.49 -34.60 -25.29
N ILE A 207 64.49 -33.31 -24.93
CA ILE A 207 65.65 -32.42 -25.13
C ILE A 207 66.86 -32.97 -24.38
N SER A 208 66.70 -33.37 -23.11
CA SER A 208 67.79 -33.94 -22.30
C SER A 208 68.33 -35.25 -22.91
N GLN A 209 67.44 -36.09 -23.44
CA GLN A 209 67.84 -37.31 -24.15
C GLN A 209 68.60 -36.98 -25.44
N LEU A 210 68.10 -36.04 -26.24
CA LEU A 210 68.78 -35.60 -27.47
C LEU A 210 70.14 -34.96 -27.18
N GLU A 211 70.28 -34.18 -26.10
CA GLU A 211 71.57 -33.63 -25.67
C GLU A 211 72.55 -34.74 -25.26
N THR A 212 72.04 -35.79 -24.60
CA THR A 212 72.82 -36.99 -24.25
C THR A 212 73.26 -37.72 -25.51
N ASP A 213 72.33 -37.99 -26.42
CA ASP A 213 72.61 -38.67 -27.70
C ASP A 213 73.60 -37.86 -28.54
N LEU A 214 73.44 -36.53 -28.61
CA LEU A 214 74.35 -35.64 -29.33
C LEU A 214 75.75 -35.64 -28.70
N SER A 215 75.83 -35.70 -27.36
CA SER A 215 77.11 -35.86 -26.65
C SER A 215 77.77 -37.20 -26.96
N THR A 216 76.99 -38.30 -27.02
CA THR A 216 77.52 -39.62 -27.43
C THR A 216 77.94 -39.65 -28.90
N LEU A 217 77.21 -38.98 -29.78
CA LEU A 217 77.56 -38.83 -31.20
C LEU A 217 78.83 -38.00 -31.39
N GLN A 218 78.99 -36.91 -30.63
CA GLN A 218 80.22 -36.13 -30.65
C GLN A 218 81.41 -36.95 -30.15
N ARG A 219 81.22 -37.71 -29.07
CA ARG A 219 82.26 -38.61 -28.56
C ARG A 219 82.64 -39.69 -29.57
N THR A 220 81.67 -40.39 -30.13
CA THR A 220 81.93 -41.43 -31.16
C THR A 220 82.56 -40.81 -32.39
N LYS A 221 82.15 -39.62 -32.83
CA LYS A 221 82.82 -38.86 -33.89
C LYS A 221 84.29 -38.64 -33.54
N THR A 222 84.60 -38.09 -32.36
CA THR A 222 86.00 -37.88 -31.95
C THR A 222 86.80 -39.18 -31.89
N GLU A 223 86.20 -40.27 -31.38
CA GLU A 223 86.83 -41.60 -31.36
C GLU A 223 87.11 -42.10 -32.78
N THR A 224 86.17 -41.92 -33.72
CA THR A 224 86.37 -42.29 -35.14
C THR A 224 87.38 -41.40 -35.85
N GLU A 225 87.42 -40.10 -35.59
CA GLU A 225 88.43 -39.19 -36.14
C GLU A 225 89.83 -39.55 -35.61
N THR A 226 89.93 -39.92 -34.33
CA THR A 226 91.19 -40.39 -33.73
C THR A 226 91.64 -41.71 -34.37
N SER A 227 90.73 -42.68 -34.48
CA SER A 227 90.98 -43.97 -35.15
C SER A 227 91.37 -43.80 -36.62
N LEU A 228 90.70 -42.90 -37.36
CA LEU A 228 91.06 -42.58 -38.74
C LEU A 228 92.46 -41.94 -38.83
N THR A 229 92.79 -41.06 -37.88
CA THR A 229 94.13 -40.45 -37.82
C THR A 229 95.20 -41.49 -37.53
N GLU A 230 94.93 -42.44 -36.62
CA GLU A 230 95.80 -43.58 -36.34
C GLU A 230 95.96 -44.49 -37.57
N GLN A 231 94.88 -44.77 -38.31
CA GLN A 231 94.94 -45.54 -39.55
C GLN A 231 95.74 -44.82 -40.63
N ILE A 232 95.58 -43.51 -40.80
CA ILE A 232 96.38 -42.71 -41.75
C ILE A 232 97.86 -42.78 -41.37
N LEU A 233 98.19 -42.65 -40.09
CA LEU A 233 99.56 -42.77 -39.60
C LEU A 233 100.13 -44.16 -39.92
N LEU A 234 99.34 -45.22 -39.69
CA LEU A 234 99.74 -46.60 -39.95
C LEU A 234 99.97 -46.85 -41.45
N LEU A 235 99.07 -46.37 -42.30
CA LEU A 235 99.19 -46.43 -43.75
C LEU A 235 100.40 -45.63 -44.27
N GLU A 236 100.72 -44.50 -43.65
CA GLU A 236 101.92 -43.72 -43.99
C GLU A 236 103.20 -44.45 -43.56
N GLN A 237 103.16 -45.14 -42.42
CA GLN A 237 104.23 -46.05 -41.97
C GLN A 237 104.41 -47.22 -42.95
N GLU A 238 103.32 -47.85 -43.39
CA GLU A 238 103.33 -48.91 -44.39
C GLU A 238 103.82 -48.43 -45.75
N LYS A 239 103.43 -47.22 -46.16
CA LYS A 239 103.95 -46.59 -47.39
C LYS A 239 105.45 -46.36 -47.30
N ASN A 240 105.96 -45.96 -46.15
CA ASN A 240 107.40 -45.78 -45.92
C ASN A 240 108.15 -47.11 -45.93
N THR A 241 107.62 -48.18 -45.34
CA THR A 241 108.23 -49.52 -45.43
C THR A 241 108.16 -50.08 -46.85
N VAL A 242 107.06 -49.88 -47.58
CA VAL A 242 106.97 -50.24 -49.01
C VAL A 242 107.97 -49.44 -49.85
N SER A 243 108.18 -48.15 -49.56
CA SER A 243 109.21 -47.35 -50.22
C SER A 243 110.61 -47.87 -49.93
N LEU A 244 110.89 -48.28 -48.69
CA LEU A 244 112.17 -48.88 -48.30
C LEU A 244 112.38 -50.21 -49.03
N LEU A 245 111.39 -51.11 -49.00
CA LEU A 245 111.40 -52.39 -49.72
C LEU A 245 111.55 -52.19 -51.23
N ARG A 246 110.97 -51.13 -51.81
CA ARG A 246 111.13 -50.79 -53.22
C ARG A 246 112.55 -50.32 -53.53
N SER A 247 113.18 -49.57 -52.62
CA SER A 247 114.59 -49.17 -52.76
C SER A 247 115.54 -50.37 -52.63
N GLU A 248 115.25 -51.31 -51.73
CA GLU A 248 115.99 -52.55 -51.56
C GLU A 248 115.81 -53.48 -52.77
N LEU A 249 114.59 -53.57 -53.31
CA LEU A 249 114.31 -54.29 -54.56
C LEU A 249 115.03 -53.66 -55.74
N GLN A 250 115.12 -52.33 -55.81
CA GLN A 250 115.87 -51.63 -56.85
C GLN A 250 117.37 -51.89 -56.72
N ALA A 251 117.92 -51.92 -55.50
CA ALA A 251 119.31 -52.34 -55.24
C ALA A 251 119.56 -53.82 -55.59
N ALA A 252 118.58 -54.69 -55.32
CA ALA A 252 118.60 -56.10 -55.73
C ALA A 252 118.52 -56.25 -57.25
N GLN A 253 117.77 -55.39 -57.94
CA GLN A 253 117.70 -55.36 -59.40
C GLN A 253 118.98 -54.82 -60.04
N GLU A 254 119.63 -53.82 -59.45
CA GLU A 254 120.92 -53.32 -59.92
C GLU A 254 122.04 -54.34 -59.71
N THR A 255 122.04 -55.06 -58.57
CA THR A 255 122.96 -56.19 -58.35
C THR A 255 122.67 -57.35 -59.29
N HIS A 256 121.41 -57.68 -59.55
CA HIS A 256 121.03 -58.67 -60.57
C HIS A 256 121.48 -58.26 -61.97
N LYS A 257 121.35 -56.98 -62.34
CA LYS A 257 121.83 -56.43 -63.62
C LYS A 257 123.36 -56.48 -63.75
N SER A 258 124.09 -56.30 -62.64
CA SER A 258 125.55 -56.48 -62.60
C SER A 258 125.98 -57.96 -62.73
N LEU A 259 125.20 -58.87 -62.13
CA LEU A 259 125.42 -60.32 -62.24
C LEU A 259 125.06 -60.83 -63.64
N GLN A 260 124.01 -60.31 -64.26
CA GLN A 260 123.62 -60.61 -65.64
C GLN A 260 124.72 -60.18 -66.63
N LEU A 261 125.32 -59.00 -66.45
CA LEU A 261 126.48 -58.58 -67.24
C LEU A 261 127.71 -59.48 -67.05
N SER A 262 127.93 -60.00 -65.83
CA SER A 262 129.02 -60.97 -65.57
C SER A 262 128.75 -62.35 -66.18
N LEU A 263 127.47 -62.75 -66.25
CA LEU A 263 127.02 -64.02 -66.81
C LEU A 263 127.14 -64.01 -68.34
N ASP A 264 126.78 -62.90 -68.99
CA ASP A 264 126.94 -62.72 -70.43
C ASP A 264 128.43 -62.70 -70.82
N THR A 265 129.32 -62.15 -69.98
CA THR A 265 130.78 -62.16 -70.19
C THR A 265 131.41 -63.55 -69.99
N ALA A 266 130.81 -64.40 -69.12
CA ALA A 266 131.25 -65.78 -68.89
C ALA A 266 130.75 -66.74 -69.99
N GLN A 267 129.59 -66.46 -70.59
CA GLN A 267 129.04 -67.23 -71.70
C GLN A 267 129.74 -66.95 -73.04
N GLU A 268 130.34 -65.76 -73.21
CA GLU A 268 131.15 -65.40 -74.39
C GLU A 268 132.57 -66.00 -74.37
N GLN A 269 133.12 -66.33 -73.20
CA GLN A 269 134.43 -67.03 -73.07
C GLN A 269 134.34 -68.56 -73.21
N LEU A 270 133.15 -69.15 -73.02
CA LEU A 270 132.90 -70.59 -73.22
C LEU A 270 132.68 -70.95 -74.70
N ALA A 271 132.27 -69.99 -75.54
CA ALA A 271 132.10 -70.17 -76.99
C ALA A 271 133.42 -70.08 -77.79
N ILE A 272 134.49 -69.51 -77.20
CA ILE A 272 135.81 -69.33 -77.85
C ILE A 272 136.80 -70.47 -77.52
N LEU A 273 136.53 -71.30 -76.51
CA LEU A 273 137.35 -72.49 -76.16
C LEU A 273 136.83 -73.82 -76.76
N GLN A 274 135.69 -73.81 -77.45
CA GLN A 274 135.08 -74.99 -78.11
C GLN A 274 135.27 -75.04 -79.64
N GLN A 275 136.06 -74.13 -80.22
CA GLN A 275 136.36 -74.08 -81.66
C GLN A 275 137.87 -74.08 -81.99
N GLU A 276 138.74 -74.46 -81.04
CA GLU A 276 140.20 -74.39 -81.23
C GLU A 276 140.99 -75.58 -80.63
N MET A 277 140.35 -76.75 -80.52
CA MET A 277 141.00 -78.01 -80.08
C MET A 277 140.52 -79.24 -80.87
N GLU A 278 140.45 -79.15 -82.22
CA GLU A 278 140.45 -80.35 -83.08
C GLU A 278 140.98 -80.06 -84.51
N ASN A 279 142.31 -79.95 -84.66
CA ASN A 279 143.04 -80.46 -85.84
C ASN A 279 144.58 -80.38 -85.68
N GLN A 280 145.21 -81.46 -85.17
CA GLN A 280 146.24 -82.23 -85.90
C GLN A 280 146.87 -83.37 -85.06
N THR A 281 146.49 -84.59 -85.45
CA THR A 281 147.35 -85.76 -85.69
C THR A 281 148.36 -86.29 -84.63
N VAL A 282 148.03 -87.51 -84.17
CA VAL A 282 148.84 -88.76 -84.25
C VAL A 282 149.82 -89.12 -83.11
N LYS A 283 149.35 -90.14 -82.34
CA LYS A 283 150.02 -91.37 -81.83
C LYS A 283 151.25 -91.21 -80.91
N SER A 284 151.36 -91.93 -79.78
CA SER A 284 150.62 -93.09 -79.29
C SER A 284 151.14 -93.51 -77.91
N LEU A 285 150.21 -93.96 -77.05
CA LEU A 285 150.30 -95.08 -76.09
C LEU A 285 151.35 -94.93 -74.97
N GLN A 286 151.12 -95.21 -73.69
CA GLN A 286 150.27 -96.12 -72.91
C GLN A 286 150.57 -95.69 -71.44
N SER A 287 149.80 -95.89 -70.37
CA SER A 287 148.64 -96.71 -70.04
C SER A 287 148.24 -96.39 -68.58
N GLU A 288 146.93 -96.40 -68.34
CA GLU A 288 146.22 -96.90 -67.14
C GLU A 288 146.22 -96.18 -65.78
N ARG A 289 144.96 -96.01 -65.33
CA ARG A 289 144.38 -96.11 -63.97
C ARG A 289 144.58 -94.93 -63.01
N LEU A 290 143.65 -94.56 -62.15
CA LEU A 290 142.21 -94.79 -61.88
C LEU A 290 141.97 -93.96 -60.59
N ILE A 291 140.73 -93.49 -60.35
CA ILE A 291 140.20 -92.98 -59.04
C ILE A 291 140.48 -91.50 -58.72
N ALA A 292 139.55 -90.60 -59.12
CA ALA A 292 139.21 -89.34 -58.41
C ALA A 292 137.99 -88.58 -58.99
N GLU A 293 137.07 -89.22 -59.73
CA GLU A 293 136.03 -88.50 -60.49
C GLU A 293 134.62 -89.01 -60.17
N GLN A 294 134.27 -89.09 -58.88
CA GLN A 294 132.91 -89.37 -58.41
C GLN A 294 132.42 -88.51 -57.22
N GLU A 295 133.17 -87.49 -56.78
CA GLU A 295 132.74 -86.59 -55.67
C GLU A 295 132.32 -85.17 -56.11
N SER A 296 132.52 -84.79 -57.38
CA SER A 296 132.20 -83.44 -57.87
C SER A 296 130.77 -83.26 -58.38
N LEU A 297 130.04 -84.34 -58.67
CA LEU A 297 128.69 -84.28 -59.26
C LEU A 297 127.55 -84.31 -58.21
N LEU A 298 127.86 -84.56 -56.93
CA LEU A 298 126.89 -84.68 -55.83
C LEU A 298 126.69 -83.37 -55.04
N ASN A 299 127.59 -82.39 -55.16
CA ASN A 299 127.48 -81.09 -54.48
C ASN A 299 126.69 -80.04 -55.28
N THR A 300 126.61 -80.18 -56.61
CA THR A 300 125.91 -79.24 -57.49
C THR A 300 124.39 -79.44 -57.47
N THR A 301 123.92 -80.68 -57.35
CA THR A 301 122.47 -81.00 -57.29
C THR A 301 121.83 -80.70 -55.93
N ARG A 302 122.62 -80.56 -54.85
CA ARG A 302 122.11 -80.24 -53.51
C ARG A 302 121.84 -78.74 -53.31
N ALA A 303 122.55 -77.86 -54.03
CA ALA A 303 122.37 -76.41 -53.96
C ALA A 303 121.11 -75.93 -54.70
N GLU A 304 120.74 -76.58 -55.81
CA GLU A 304 119.56 -76.21 -56.61
C GLU A 304 118.23 -76.63 -55.96
N LEU A 305 118.22 -77.72 -55.19
CA LEU A 305 117.04 -78.19 -54.44
C LEU A 305 116.71 -77.27 -53.23
N GLN A 306 117.73 -76.66 -52.63
CA GLN A 306 117.55 -75.79 -51.47
C GLN A 306 117.01 -74.40 -51.86
N SER A 307 117.44 -73.88 -53.02
CA SER A 307 116.92 -72.63 -53.62
C SER A 307 115.44 -72.73 -54.05
N THR A 308 115.04 -73.87 -54.60
CA THR A 308 113.63 -74.12 -54.98
C THR A 308 112.71 -74.32 -53.77
N GLN A 309 113.24 -74.82 -52.65
CA GLN A 309 112.48 -74.97 -51.40
C GLN A 309 112.25 -73.62 -50.68
N GLU A 310 113.20 -72.69 -50.77
CA GLU A 310 113.08 -71.34 -50.18
C GLU A 310 112.10 -70.46 -50.97
N THR A 311 112.08 -70.57 -52.30
CA THR A 311 111.10 -69.87 -53.15
C THR A 311 109.67 -70.38 -52.95
N HIS A 312 109.47 -71.69 -52.74
CA HIS A 312 108.15 -72.24 -52.42
C HIS A 312 107.64 -71.79 -51.04
N LYS A 313 108.54 -71.62 -50.06
CA LYS A 313 108.17 -71.10 -48.73
C LYS A 313 107.80 -69.62 -48.76
N ALA A 314 108.48 -68.83 -49.59
CA ALA A 314 108.15 -67.41 -49.81
C ALA A 314 106.77 -67.25 -50.51
N LEU A 315 106.47 -68.10 -51.49
CA LEU A 315 105.15 -68.11 -52.15
C LEU A 315 104.02 -68.57 -51.23
N GLN A 316 104.26 -69.55 -50.34
CA GLN A 316 103.28 -69.99 -49.34
C GLN A 316 102.92 -68.85 -48.37
N LEU A 317 103.93 -68.13 -47.85
CA LEU A 317 103.71 -67.00 -46.94
C LEU A 317 102.99 -65.83 -47.64
N SER A 318 103.29 -65.59 -48.91
CA SER A 318 102.55 -64.63 -49.74
C SER A 318 101.08 -65.03 -49.89
N PHE A 319 100.81 -66.32 -50.14
CA PHE A 319 99.46 -66.85 -50.31
C PHE A 319 98.64 -66.72 -49.02
N ASP A 320 99.21 -67.14 -47.89
CA ASP A 320 98.56 -67.06 -46.58
C ASP A 320 98.28 -65.58 -46.20
N SER A 321 99.20 -64.66 -46.49
CA SER A 321 99.00 -63.22 -46.28
C SER A 321 97.89 -62.63 -47.16
N THR A 322 97.79 -63.04 -48.42
CA THR A 322 96.66 -62.62 -49.27
C THR A 322 95.34 -63.22 -48.80
N GLN A 323 95.34 -64.46 -48.32
CA GLN A 323 94.13 -65.10 -47.79
C GLN A 323 93.62 -64.36 -46.55
N GLU A 324 94.51 -64.01 -45.61
CA GLU A 324 94.17 -63.20 -44.43
C GLU A 324 93.58 -61.83 -44.81
N LYS A 325 94.18 -61.13 -45.77
CA LYS A 325 93.65 -59.86 -46.29
C LYS A 325 92.26 -60.01 -46.91
N THR A 326 92.02 -61.13 -47.61
CA THR A 326 90.71 -61.40 -48.22
C THR A 326 89.65 -61.61 -47.15
N THR A 327 89.96 -62.36 -46.09
CA THR A 327 89.06 -62.54 -44.95
C THR A 327 88.80 -61.25 -44.17
N ALA A 328 89.81 -60.40 -43.99
CA ALA A 328 89.66 -59.11 -43.32
C ALA A 328 88.75 -58.15 -44.12
N LEU A 329 88.94 -58.08 -45.45
CA LEU A 329 88.07 -57.28 -46.33
C LEU A 329 86.62 -57.80 -46.33
N GLN A 330 86.42 -59.11 -46.23
CA GLN A 330 85.08 -59.70 -46.18
C GLN A 330 84.36 -59.40 -44.87
N GLN A 331 85.06 -59.40 -43.73
CA GLN A 331 84.51 -58.94 -42.45
C GLN A 331 84.20 -57.44 -42.46
N GLU A 332 85.05 -56.61 -43.07
CA GLU A 332 84.79 -55.18 -43.19
C GLU A 332 83.54 -54.89 -44.03
N LEU A 333 83.35 -55.63 -45.12
CA LEU A 333 82.14 -55.53 -45.95
C LEU A 333 80.87 -55.93 -45.17
N GLU A 334 80.95 -56.98 -44.35
CA GLU A 334 79.83 -57.45 -43.52
C GLU A 334 79.48 -56.44 -42.41
N ASN A 335 80.50 -55.82 -41.80
CA ASN A 335 80.33 -54.73 -40.85
C ASN A 335 79.67 -53.50 -41.48
N GLN A 336 80.13 -53.08 -42.67
CA GLN A 336 79.52 -51.96 -43.40
C GLN A 336 78.07 -52.25 -43.79
N THR A 337 77.77 -53.49 -44.20
CA THR A 337 76.40 -53.90 -44.52
C THR A 337 75.50 -53.82 -43.29
N THR A 338 75.99 -54.28 -42.14
CA THR A 338 75.25 -54.22 -40.87
C THR A 338 75.01 -52.77 -40.42
N GLN A 339 76.01 -51.89 -40.53
CA GLN A 339 75.86 -50.47 -40.23
C GLN A 339 74.86 -49.79 -41.18
N SER A 340 74.88 -50.11 -42.48
CA SER A 340 73.91 -49.58 -43.44
C SER A 340 72.48 -49.97 -43.08
N LEU A 341 72.29 -51.22 -42.66
CA LEU A 341 70.97 -51.75 -42.27
C LEU A 341 70.45 -51.13 -40.97
N GLN A 342 71.34 -50.82 -40.02
CA GLN A 342 71.00 -50.04 -38.83
C GLN A 342 70.61 -48.59 -39.18
N ARG A 343 71.34 -47.93 -40.08
CA ARG A 343 70.99 -46.58 -40.56
C ARG A 343 69.62 -46.57 -41.22
N GLU A 344 69.32 -47.55 -42.07
CA GLU A 344 68.02 -47.66 -42.74
C GLU A 344 66.86 -47.83 -41.74
N ARG A 345 67.06 -48.63 -40.68
CA ARG A 345 66.07 -48.76 -39.60
C ARG A 345 65.87 -47.43 -38.86
N SER A 346 66.94 -46.74 -38.51
CA SER A 346 66.85 -45.44 -37.82
C SER A 346 66.17 -44.36 -38.67
N LEU A 347 66.41 -44.35 -39.99
CA LEU A 347 65.73 -43.44 -40.92
C LEU A 347 64.24 -43.74 -40.98
N LYS A 348 63.85 -45.02 -41.06
CA LYS A 348 62.44 -45.41 -41.08
C LYS A 348 61.71 -45.05 -39.78
N GLU A 349 62.40 -45.14 -38.65
CA GLU A 349 61.87 -44.71 -37.35
C GLU A 349 61.70 -43.19 -37.28
N GLN A 350 62.67 -42.42 -37.80
CA GLN A 350 62.54 -40.97 -37.92
C GLN A 350 61.41 -40.55 -38.88
N GLU A 351 61.20 -41.27 -39.98
CA GLU A 351 60.08 -41.02 -40.90
C GLU A 351 58.72 -41.25 -40.23
N ASN A 352 58.60 -42.30 -39.42
CA ASN A 352 57.39 -42.56 -38.63
C ASN A 352 57.14 -41.45 -37.60
N LEU A 353 58.16 -41.04 -36.84
CA LEU A 353 58.05 -39.94 -35.88
C LEU A 353 57.69 -38.60 -36.54
N LEU A 354 58.23 -38.34 -37.73
CA LEU A 354 57.86 -37.15 -38.53
C LEU A 354 56.41 -37.22 -39.01
N SER A 355 55.91 -38.40 -39.36
CA SER A 355 54.51 -38.58 -39.71
C SER A 355 53.60 -38.35 -38.51
N GLU A 356 53.97 -38.85 -37.33
CA GLU A 356 53.22 -38.64 -36.09
C GLU A 356 53.21 -37.16 -35.69
N ALA A 357 54.36 -36.48 -35.76
CA ALA A 357 54.47 -35.05 -35.49
C ALA A 357 53.63 -34.19 -36.45
N ARG A 358 53.55 -34.57 -37.74
CA ARG A 358 52.68 -33.90 -38.72
C ARG A 358 51.20 -34.07 -38.38
N ASN A 359 50.78 -35.27 -38.00
CA ASN A 359 49.40 -35.53 -37.61
C ASN A 359 49.03 -34.77 -36.32
N ALA A 360 49.94 -34.71 -35.35
CA ALA A 360 49.75 -33.92 -34.13
C ALA A 360 49.62 -32.42 -34.43
N LEU A 361 50.48 -31.88 -35.31
CA LEU A 361 50.39 -30.48 -35.75
C LEU A 361 49.06 -30.19 -36.45
N GLN A 362 48.59 -31.09 -37.32
CA GLN A 362 47.30 -30.93 -37.98
C GLN A 362 46.14 -30.91 -36.95
N SER A 363 46.16 -31.79 -35.96
CA SER A 363 45.16 -31.81 -34.88
C SER A 363 45.17 -30.50 -34.08
N LEU A 364 46.36 -29.95 -33.79
CA LEU A 364 46.48 -28.67 -33.07
C LEU A 364 46.04 -27.48 -33.93
N GLU A 365 46.23 -27.52 -35.24
CA GLU A 365 45.71 -26.50 -36.15
C GLU A 365 44.17 -26.52 -36.20
N GLU A 366 43.56 -27.70 -36.26
CA GLU A 366 42.11 -27.85 -36.19
C GLU A 366 41.57 -27.34 -34.84
N GLU A 367 42.23 -27.66 -33.72
CA GLU A 367 41.83 -27.16 -32.40
C GLU A 367 41.98 -25.63 -32.30
N ARG A 368 43.09 -25.06 -32.79
CA ARG A 368 43.28 -23.61 -32.87
C ARG A 368 42.15 -22.94 -33.65
N ASP A 369 41.75 -23.50 -34.78
CA ASP A 369 40.69 -22.92 -35.61
C ASP A 369 39.33 -22.99 -34.90
N THR A 370 39.06 -24.06 -34.14
CA THR A 370 37.84 -24.14 -33.31
C THR A 370 37.85 -23.12 -32.16
N LEU A 371 38.99 -22.92 -31.50
CA LEU A 371 39.15 -21.92 -30.43
C LEU A 371 39.04 -20.50 -30.98
N GLN A 372 39.57 -20.24 -32.17
CA GLN A 372 39.42 -18.94 -32.84
C GLN A 372 37.96 -18.64 -33.16
N LEU A 373 37.21 -19.62 -33.69
CA LEU A 373 35.78 -19.48 -33.94
C LEU A 373 34.99 -19.22 -32.64
N ALA A 374 35.34 -19.91 -31.56
CA ALA A 374 34.72 -19.71 -30.25
C ALA A 374 35.01 -18.31 -29.70
N LEU A 375 36.24 -17.81 -29.88
CA LEU A 375 36.64 -16.46 -29.49
C LEU A 375 35.86 -15.40 -30.28
N ASP A 376 35.76 -15.55 -31.60
CA ASP A 376 35.02 -14.64 -32.46
C ASP A 376 33.53 -14.60 -32.06
N THR A 377 32.95 -15.77 -31.78
CA THR A 377 31.55 -15.89 -31.29
C THR A 377 31.37 -15.22 -29.93
N ALA A 378 32.34 -15.35 -29.01
CA ALA A 378 32.29 -14.71 -27.70
C ALA A 378 32.41 -13.18 -27.83
N GLN A 379 33.27 -12.69 -28.72
CA GLN A 379 33.41 -11.25 -29.00
C GLN A 379 32.12 -10.66 -29.58
N GLU A 380 31.45 -11.36 -30.49
CA GLU A 380 30.15 -10.93 -31.03
C GLU A 380 29.09 -10.85 -29.92
N LYS A 381 29.01 -11.85 -29.04
CA LYS A 381 28.10 -11.82 -27.89
C LYS A 381 28.40 -10.67 -26.92
N ILE A 382 29.67 -10.38 -26.66
CA ILE A 382 30.07 -9.23 -25.84
C ILE A 382 29.58 -7.93 -26.48
N SER A 383 29.78 -7.75 -27.79
CA SER A 383 29.31 -6.56 -28.50
C SER A 383 27.79 -6.37 -28.42
N VAL A 384 27.02 -7.46 -28.50
CA VAL A 384 25.55 -7.40 -28.34
C VAL A 384 25.18 -7.00 -26.91
N LEU A 385 25.81 -7.59 -25.90
CA LEU A 385 25.56 -7.26 -24.50
C LEU A 385 25.94 -5.81 -24.16
N GLU A 386 27.02 -5.27 -24.73
CA GLU A 386 27.40 -3.87 -24.56
C GLU A 386 26.35 -2.93 -25.17
N GLN A 387 25.79 -3.29 -26.32
CA GLN A 387 24.70 -2.53 -26.95
C GLN A 387 23.41 -2.59 -26.12
N ASP A 388 23.04 -3.77 -25.61
CA ASP A 388 21.86 -3.92 -24.75
C ASP A 388 22.01 -3.13 -23.45
N LEU A 389 23.20 -3.18 -22.82
CA LEU A 389 23.50 -2.39 -21.62
C LEU A 389 23.44 -0.88 -21.89
N ALA A 390 23.88 -0.43 -23.06
CA ALA A 390 23.77 0.98 -23.46
C ALA A 390 22.31 1.41 -23.64
N ASN A 391 21.49 0.56 -24.26
CA ASN A 391 20.05 0.79 -24.43
C ASN A 391 19.34 0.83 -23.07
N GLU A 392 19.63 -0.11 -22.18
CA GLU A 392 19.03 -0.17 -20.84
C GLU A 392 19.41 1.05 -19.99
N LYS A 393 20.67 1.50 -20.06
CA LYS A 393 21.11 2.76 -19.44
C LYS A 393 20.34 3.97 -19.96
N ALA A 394 20.08 4.04 -21.27
CA ALA A 394 19.31 5.14 -21.87
C ALA A 394 17.86 5.14 -21.36
N VAL A 395 17.22 3.97 -21.30
CA VAL A 395 15.86 3.80 -20.76
C VAL A 395 15.81 4.20 -19.28
N TYR A 396 16.79 3.77 -18.48
CA TYR A 396 16.89 4.14 -17.07
C TYR A 396 17.01 5.67 -16.88
N LEU A 397 17.86 6.32 -17.67
CA LEU A 397 18.04 7.78 -17.62
C LEU A 397 16.75 8.53 -17.98
N GLN A 398 16.03 8.07 -19.01
CA GLN A 398 14.74 8.66 -19.39
C GLN A 398 13.71 8.52 -18.27
N ARG A 399 13.61 7.32 -17.67
CA ARG A 399 12.65 7.05 -16.58
C ARG A 399 12.98 7.83 -15.31
N LYS A 400 14.27 8.02 -15.01
CA LYS A 400 14.72 8.88 -13.91
C LYS A 400 14.28 10.33 -14.10
N GLN A 401 14.45 10.89 -15.31
CA GLN A 401 14.01 12.25 -15.62
C GLN A 401 12.49 12.40 -15.50
N GLU A 402 11.72 11.38 -15.89
CA GLU A 402 10.26 11.38 -15.76
C GLU A 402 9.81 11.35 -14.29
N ILE A 403 10.45 10.54 -13.44
CA ILE A 403 10.19 10.52 -11.99
C ILE A 403 10.51 11.89 -11.37
N GLU A 404 11.63 12.51 -11.72
CA GLU A 404 11.99 13.86 -11.23
C GLU A 404 10.98 14.93 -11.68
N ARG A 405 10.42 14.81 -12.89
CA ARG A 405 9.37 15.69 -13.39
C ARG A 405 8.08 15.53 -12.58
N LEU A 406 7.64 14.28 -12.36
CA LEU A 406 6.43 13.96 -11.59
C LEU A 406 6.55 14.39 -10.13
N ALA A 407 7.72 14.22 -9.52
CA ALA A 407 7.97 14.66 -8.14
C ALA A 407 7.82 16.19 -8.00
N LYS A 408 8.37 16.97 -8.95
CA LYS A 408 8.19 18.43 -8.98
C LYS A 408 6.74 18.84 -9.21
N GLU A 409 6.00 18.10 -10.03
CA GLU A 409 4.59 18.34 -10.29
C GLU A 409 3.75 18.08 -9.03
N GLN A 410 4.02 17.00 -8.31
CA GLN A 410 3.38 16.73 -7.01
C GLN A 410 3.72 17.78 -5.95
N GLU A 411 4.98 18.21 -5.85
CA GLU A 411 5.41 19.25 -4.91
C GLU A 411 4.68 20.59 -5.18
N SER A 412 4.53 20.94 -6.47
CA SER A 412 3.72 22.09 -6.91
C SER A 412 2.26 21.95 -6.50
N LEU A 413 1.65 20.78 -6.72
CA LEU A 413 0.26 20.52 -6.33
C LEU A 413 0.07 20.59 -4.82
N LEU A 414 0.99 20.01 -4.05
CA LEU A 414 0.94 20.05 -2.60
C LEU A 414 0.99 21.49 -2.10
N SER A 415 1.93 22.29 -2.60
CA SER A 415 2.04 23.71 -2.26
C SER A 415 0.77 24.50 -2.61
N ALA A 416 0.15 24.21 -3.76
CA ALA A 416 -1.13 24.84 -4.14
C ALA A 416 -2.27 24.44 -3.18
N THR A 417 -2.35 23.17 -2.80
CA THR A 417 -3.37 22.70 -1.85
C THR A 417 -3.18 23.27 -0.44
N GLU A 418 -1.94 23.42 0.02
CA GLU A 418 -1.62 24.07 1.29
C GLU A 418 -2.02 25.56 1.27
N ALA A 419 -1.78 26.25 0.15
CA ALA A 419 -2.20 27.64 -0.03
C ALA A 419 -3.73 27.79 -0.02
N GLU A 420 -4.46 26.88 -0.67
CA GLU A 420 -5.94 26.84 -0.63
C GLU A 420 -6.46 26.55 0.77
N ALA A 421 -5.88 25.58 1.48
CA ALA A 421 -6.26 25.26 2.85
C ALA A 421 -6.04 26.45 3.79
N TYR A 422 -4.92 27.16 3.63
CA TYR A 422 -4.63 28.37 4.40
C TYR A 422 -5.61 29.52 4.11
N GLN A 423 -6.03 29.69 2.86
CA GLN A 423 -7.09 30.65 2.49
C GLN A 423 -8.43 30.29 3.16
N ARG A 424 -8.86 29.03 3.08
CA ARG A 424 -10.10 28.56 3.73
C ARG A 424 -10.07 28.76 5.24
N TYR A 425 -8.92 28.52 5.88
CA TYR A 425 -8.76 28.79 7.30
C TYR A 425 -8.99 30.26 7.64
N LYS A 426 -8.45 31.20 6.84
CA LYS A 426 -8.70 32.64 7.01
C LYS A 426 -10.17 33.01 6.84
N GLU A 427 -10.84 32.47 5.83
CA GLU A 427 -12.27 32.70 5.60
C GLU A 427 -13.11 32.19 6.77
N LEU A 428 -12.80 31.00 7.29
CA LEU A 428 -13.46 30.42 8.46
C LEU A 428 -13.22 31.26 9.73
N GLU A 429 -11.99 31.73 9.96
CA GLU A 429 -11.68 32.61 11.09
C GLU A 429 -12.48 33.92 11.02
N GLN A 430 -12.65 34.48 9.81
CA GLN A 430 -13.44 35.68 9.60
C GLN A 430 -14.94 35.43 9.82
N ALA A 431 -15.48 34.31 9.33
CA ALA A 431 -16.87 33.90 9.58
C ALA A 431 -17.12 33.67 11.07
N TYR A 432 -16.18 33.05 11.78
CA TYR A 432 -16.27 32.85 13.23
C TYR A 432 -16.28 34.19 13.99
N LYS A 433 -15.44 35.16 13.60
CA LYS A 433 -15.46 36.51 14.17
C LYS A 433 -16.82 37.19 13.94
N GLN A 434 -17.37 37.09 12.73
CA GLN A 434 -18.68 37.65 12.39
C GLN A 434 -19.81 37.00 13.20
N SER A 435 -19.81 35.67 13.31
CA SER A 435 -20.77 34.92 14.14
C SER A 435 -20.66 35.31 15.61
N SER A 436 -19.45 35.44 16.15
CA SER A 436 -19.24 35.89 17.54
C SER A 436 -19.81 37.28 17.79
N THR A 437 -19.66 38.23 16.85
CA THR A 437 -20.31 39.55 16.96
C THR A 437 -21.82 39.45 16.92
N ALA A 438 -22.39 38.63 16.02
CA ALA A 438 -23.84 38.42 15.96
C ALA A 438 -24.40 37.81 17.25
N TYR A 439 -23.68 36.87 17.88
CA TYR A 439 -24.06 36.32 19.19
C TYR A 439 -24.04 37.38 20.29
N GLN A 440 -23.06 38.28 20.29
CA GLN A 440 -23.00 39.39 21.26
C GLN A 440 -24.15 40.38 21.07
N GLU A 441 -24.51 40.68 19.82
CA GLU A 441 -25.67 41.54 19.50
C GLU A 441 -26.99 40.88 19.91
N LEU A 442 -27.12 39.56 19.69
CA LEU A 442 -28.28 38.78 20.11
C LEU A 442 -28.42 38.74 21.64
N ASP A 443 -27.32 38.54 22.37
CA ASP A 443 -27.29 38.55 23.83
C ASP A 443 -27.66 39.94 24.39
N ALA A 444 -27.17 41.01 23.76
CA ALA A 444 -27.56 42.38 24.09
C ALA A 444 -29.06 42.63 23.85
N SER A 445 -29.62 42.08 22.77
CA SER A 445 -31.07 42.14 22.47
C SER A 445 -31.90 41.40 23.52
N TYR A 446 -31.50 40.18 23.91
CA TYR A 446 -32.17 39.43 25.00
C TYR A 446 -32.13 40.18 26.33
N THR A 447 -31.01 40.85 26.62
CA THR A 447 -30.87 41.66 27.83
C THR A 447 -31.83 42.86 27.80
N GLN A 448 -31.98 43.52 26.66
CA GLN A 448 -32.98 44.58 26.50
C GLN A 448 -34.42 44.06 26.64
N LEU A 449 -34.72 42.89 26.08
CA LEU A 449 -36.04 42.26 26.20
C LEU A 449 -36.37 41.89 27.65
N ALA A 450 -35.37 41.47 28.44
CA ALA A 450 -35.55 41.19 29.85
C ALA A 450 -35.89 42.46 30.64
N LEU A 451 -35.21 43.58 30.35
CA LEU A 451 -35.48 44.88 30.97
C LEU A 451 -36.87 45.42 30.61
N THR A 452 -37.29 45.30 29.34
CA THR A 452 -38.64 45.73 28.92
C THR A 452 -39.73 44.84 29.52
N LYS A 453 -39.48 43.53 29.66
CA LYS A 453 -40.39 42.63 30.38
C LYS A 453 -40.54 43.05 31.84
N GLU A 454 -39.45 43.40 32.52
CA GLU A 454 -39.50 43.86 33.91
C GLU A 454 -40.27 45.19 34.06
N ASP A 455 -40.06 46.15 33.16
CA ASP A 455 -40.82 47.41 33.09
C ASP A 455 -42.32 47.17 32.84
N LEU A 456 -42.67 46.28 31.91
CA LEU A 456 -44.06 45.89 31.67
C LEU A 456 -44.68 45.21 32.89
N GLN A 457 -43.91 44.40 33.61
CA GLN A 457 -44.39 43.70 34.80
C GLN A 457 -44.62 44.66 35.97
N GLN A 458 -43.79 45.70 36.11
CA GLN A 458 -44.01 46.83 37.03
C GLN A 458 -45.25 47.64 36.66
N LYS A 459 -45.44 47.95 35.37
CA LYS A 459 -46.66 48.62 34.89
C LYS A 459 -47.90 47.79 35.15
N LEU A 460 -47.84 46.47 34.96
CA LEU A 460 -48.96 45.57 35.21
C LEU A 460 -49.33 45.51 36.70
N THR A 461 -48.34 45.60 37.60
CA THR A 461 -48.59 45.67 39.06
C THR A 461 -49.20 47.00 39.48
N LEU A 462 -48.79 48.11 38.84
CA LEU A 462 -49.42 49.42 39.02
C LEU A 462 -50.88 49.43 38.55
N VAL A 463 -51.15 48.89 37.35
CA VAL A 463 -52.53 48.77 36.84
C VAL A 463 -53.37 47.85 37.72
N ALA A 464 -52.82 46.76 38.25
CA ALA A 464 -53.52 45.89 39.19
C ALA A 464 -53.87 46.63 40.50
N ALA A 465 -52.98 47.49 41.00
CA ALA A 465 -53.24 48.31 42.19
C ALA A 465 -54.30 49.39 41.93
N GLU A 466 -54.30 50.02 40.75
CA GLU A 466 -55.36 50.95 40.33
C GLU A 466 -56.71 50.23 40.15
N LEU A 467 -56.70 48.98 39.69
CA LEU A 467 -57.88 48.13 39.57
C LEU A 467 -58.43 47.77 40.96
N ASP A 468 -57.56 47.49 41.94
CA ASP A 468 -57.94 47.23 43.32
C ASP A 468 -58.58 48.48 43.97
N GLU A 469 -58.03 49.68 43.75
CA GLU A 469 -58.67 50.95 44.17
C GLU A 469 -60.04 51.17 43.50
N GLN A 470 -60.17 50.85 42.20
CA GLN A 470 -61.46 50.87 41.52
C GLN A 470 -62.45 49.85 42.09
N THR A 471 -61.99 48.64 42.47
CA THR A 471 -62.87 47.62 43.06
C THR A 471 -63.40 48.06 44.42
N VAL A 472 -62.57 48.67 45.27
CA VAL A 472 -62.99 49.24 46.56
C VAL A 472 -63.98 50.40 46.36
N PHE A 473 -63.78 51.23 45.34
CA PHE A 473 -64.71 52.29 44.97
C PHE A 473 -66.05 51.72 44.44
N THR A 474 -66.03 50.64 43.67
CA THR A 474 -67.26 49.95 43.23
C THR A 474 -67.97 49.20 44.35
N GLU A 475 -67.26 48.69 45.35
CA GLU A 475 -67.86 48.05 46.53
C GLU A 475 -68.59 49.07 47.41
N GLN A 476 -68.05 50.29 47.57
CA GLN A 476 -68.72 51.40 48.26
C GLN A 476 -69.99 51.86 47.52
N LEU A 477 -69.94 51.92 46.18
CA LEU A 477 -71.10 52.22 45.33
C LEU A 477 -72.13 51.09 45.31
N GLN A 478 -71.70 49.85 45.55
CA GLN A 478 -72.56 48.69 45.70
C GLN A 478 -73.27 48.66 47.05
N GLU A 479 -72.63 49.03 48.16
CA GLU A 479 -73.29 49.16 49.47
C GLU A 479 -74.42 50.21 49.48
N GLU A 480 -74.23 51.37 48.82
CA GLU A 480 -75.28 52.37 48.63
C GLU A 480 -76.42 51.86 47.73
N ASN A 481 -76.10 51.08 46.69
CA ASN A 481 -77.11 50.42 45.86
C ASN A 481 -77.79 49.22 46.55
N GLN A 482 -77.17 48.62 47.57
CA GLN A 482 -77.70 47.49 48.31
C GLN A 482 -78.86 47.91 49.23
N GLN A 483 -78.76 49.10 49.83
CA GLN A 483 -79.86 49.69 50.61
C GLN A 483 -81.09 50.04 49.74
N LEU A 484 -80.88 50.42 48.47
CA LEU A 484 -81.96 50.59 47.49
C LEU A 484 -82.49 49.25 46.92
N LYS A 485 -81.66 48.20 46.87
CA LYS A 485 -82.05 46.87 46.38
C LYS A 485 -82.92 46.08 47.35
N GLU A 486 -82.74 46.23 48.66
CA GLU A 486 -83.58 45.54 49.65
C GLU A 486 -85.07 45.95 49.56
N GLU A 487 -85.38 47.15 49.06
CA GLU A 487 -86.75 47.62 48.79
C GLU A 487 -87.34 47.07 47.47
N LEU A 488 -86.50 46.57 46.56
CA LEU A 488 -86.89 45.98 45.27
C LEU A 488 -86.81 44.43 45.25
N GLN A 489 -86.19 43.82 46.28
CA GLN A 489 -85.89 42.39 46.43
C GLN A 489 -87.13 41.51 46.65
N GLU A 490 -88.33 42.09 46.80
CA GLU A 490 -89.59 41.32 46.82
C GLU A 490 -90.09 40.97 45.39
N LYS A 491 -89.52 41.57 44.33
CA LYS A 491 -90.08 41.46 42.96
C LYS A 491 -89.31 40.63 41.93
N LEU A 492 -88.13 40.09 42.22
CA LEU A 492 -87.32 39.43 41.17
C LEU A 492 -86.90 37.99 41.53
N ASN A 493 -87.86 37.21 42.00
CA ASN A 493 -87.83 35.74 42.06
C ASN A 493 -87.75 35.05 40.68
N LEU A 494 -87.13 35.67 39.66
CA LEU A 494 -87.22 35.22 38.26
C LEU A 494 -85.88 35.01 37.53
N GLU A 495 -84.73 35.10 38.21
CA GLU A 495 -83.41 34.92 37.56
C GLU A 495 -82.66 33.64 38.00
N GLN A 496 -83.40 32.57 38.29
CA GLN A 496 -82.88 31.21 38.53
C GLN A 496 -82.36 30.50 37.26
N GLN A 497 -81.87 31.22 36.26
CA GLN A 497 -81.45 30.64 34.96
C GLN A 497 -79.97 30.79 34.60
N ARG A 498 -79.11 31.38 35.44
CA ARG A 498 -77.67 31.56 35.12
C ARG A 498 -76.69 30.58 35.81
N GLU A 499 -77.12 29.73 36.73
CA GLU A 499 -76.21 28.81 37.47
C GLU A 499 -75.79 27.54 36.71
N LYS A 500 -76.33 27.28 35.50
CA LYS A 500 -76.07 26.03 34.76
C LYS A 500 -74.85 26.04 33.82
N GLU A 501 -74.30 27.20 33.48
CA GLU A 501 -73.17 27.28 32.53
C GLU A 501 -71.79 27.17 33.20
N ALA A 502 -71.64 27.65 34.45
CA ALA A 502 -70.36 27.59 35.18
C ALA A 502 -69.94 26.16 35.61
N LEU A 503 -70.91 25.25 35.74
CA LEU A 503 -70.68 23.86 36.18
C LEU A 503 -70.14 22.98 35.04
N LEU A 504 -70.46 23.28 33.78
CA LEU A 504 -70.00 22.52 32.61
C LEU A 504 -68.56 22.86 32.24
N GLU A 505 -68.15 24.13 32.36
CA GLU A 505 -66.79 24.57 32.03
C GLU A 505 -65.73 24.04 33.02
N GLN A 506 -66.12 23.87 34.29
CA GLN A 506 -65.25 23.31 35.32
C GLN A 506 -65.03 21.80 35.14
N GLU A 507 -66.01 21.10 34.57
CA GLU A 507 -65.96 19.66 34.30
C GLU A 507 -65.08 19.35 33.07
N GLU A 508 -65.14 20.18 32.01
CA GLU A 508 -64.24 20.08 30.86
C GLU A 508 -62.76 20.30 31.22
N ARG A 509 -62.46 21.31 32.06
CA ARG A 509 -61.08 21.58 32.50
C ARG A 509 -60.50 20.42 33.33
N ARG A 510 -61.33 19.76 34.14
CA ARG A 510 -60.91 18.59 34.93
C ARG A 510 -60.64 17.38 34.05
N LEU A 511 -61.46 17.14 33.03
CA LEU A 511 -61.24 16.07 32.06
C LEU A 511 -59.99 16.31 31.21
N ALA A 512 -59.72 17.56 30.81
CA ALA A 512 -58.51 17.94 30.09
C ALA A 512 -57.24 17.77 30.94
N GLN A 513 -57.26 18.15 32.22
CA GLN A 513 -56.14 17.92 33.14
C GLN A 513 -55.86 16.43 33.37
N LEU A 514 -56.90 15.60 33.53
CA LEU A 514 -56.74 14.15 33.66
C LEU A 514 -56.16 13.53 32.38
N ALA A 515 -56.55 14.01 31.20
CA ALA A 515 -56.00 13.54 29.93
C ALA A 515 -54.50 13.88 29.76
N ILE A 516 -54.09 15.10 30.14
CA ILE A 516 -52.69 15.52 30.13
C ILE A 516 -51.86 14.69 31.12
N GLN A 517 -52.40 14.44 32.31
CA GLN A 517 -51.72 13.64 33.34
C GLN A 517 -51.55 12.18 32.89
N GLN A 518 -52.56 11.57 32.27
CA GLN A 518 -52.47 10.23 31.69
C GLN A 518 -51.44 10.16 30.55
N GLN A 519 -51.34 11.17 29.69
CA GLN A 519 -50.31 11.23 28.66
C GLN A 519 -48.90 11.32 29.26
N LEU A 520 -48.73 12.10 30.32
CA LEU A 520 -47.45 12.25 30.99
C LEU A 520 -47.00 10.94 31.67
N GLU A 521 -47.93 10.25 32.34
CA GLU A 521 -47.67 8.92 32.94
C GLU A 521 -47.31 7.88 31.87
N LEU A 522 -48.02 7.83 30.75
CA LEU A 522 -47.68 6.96 29.62
C LEU A 522 -46.29 7.27 29.05
N ALA A 523 -45.93 8.54 28.91
CA ALA A 523 -44.61 8.96 28.42
C ALA A 523 -43.49 8.59 29.40
N GLN A 524 -43.72 8.78 30.71
CA GLN A 524 -42.77 8.40 31.76
C GLN A 524 -42.60 6.88 31.86
N GLU A 525 -43.69 6.10 31.75
CA GLU A 525 -43.65 4.65 31.71
C GLU A 525 -42.87 4.15 30.48
N GLN A 526 -43.11 4.75 29.31
CA GLN A 526 -42.33 4.44 28.11
C GLN A 526 -40.85 4.79 28.25
N GLN A 527 -40.51 5.92 28.89
CA GLN A 527 -39.10 6.26 29.16
C GLN A 527 -38.46 5.26 30.13
N ARG A 528 -39.17 4.86 31.18
CA ARG A 528 -38.68 3.86 32.14
C ARG A 528 -38.47 2.52 31.47
N GLN A 529 -39.43 2.04 30.68
CA GLN A 529 -39.30 0.80 29.91
C GLN A 529 -38.13 0.86 28.93
N ARG A 530 -37.88 2.02 28.28
CA ARG A 530 -36.69 2.21 27.42
C ARG A 530 -35.40 2.15 28.24
N GLN A 531 -35.34 2.80 29.40
CA GLN A 531 -34.15 2.77 30.26
C GLN A 531 -33.89 1.38 30.82
N GLU A 532 -34.91 0.67 31.29
CA GLU A 532 -34.80 -0.70 31.77
C GLU A 532 -34.36 -1.65 30.66
N ALA A 533 -34.88 -1.49 29.44
CA ALA A 533 -34.43 -2.27 28.28
C ALA A 533 -32.95 -2.00 27.95
N LEU A 534 -32.51 -0.74 28.00
CA LEU A 534 -31.10 -0.37 27.78
C LEU A 534 -30.18 -0.92 28.87
N GLU A 535 -30.59 -0.85 30.13
CA GLU A 535 -29.84 -1.43 31.24
C GLU A 535 -29.76 -2.95 31.14
N ALA A 536 -30.85 -3.61 30.76
CA ALA A 536 -30.88 -5.06 30.54
C ALA A 536 -29.93 -5.47 29.40
N GLU A 537 -29.86 -4.67 28.33
CA GLU A 537 -28.89 -4.86 27.25
C GLU A 537 -27.45 -4.73 27.76
N TRP A 538 -27.14 -3.66 28.51
CA TRP A 538 -25.78 -3.41 29.01
C TRP A 538 -25.27 -4.43 30.02
N ARG A 539 -26.18 -5.03 30.81
CA ARG A 539 -25.87 -6.10 31.77
C ARG A 539 -25.50 -7.42 31.10
N GLN A 540 -25.76 -7.59 29.80
CA GLN A 540 -25.37 -8.80 29.08
C GLN A 540 -23.84 -9.00 29.04
N ILE A 541 -23.03 -7.94 29.08
CA ILE A 541 -21.57 -8.05 29.14
C ILE A 541 -21.11 -7.65 30.55
N PRO A 542 -20.61 -8.61 31.37
CA PRO A 542 -20.14 -8.35 32.72
C PRO A 542 -18.86 -7.48 32.71
N PRO A 543 -18.41 -6.99 33.88
CA PRO A 543 -17.09 -6.37 34.02
C PRO A 543 -15.99 -7.30 33.51
N ILE A 544 -14.88 -6.72 33.02
CA ILE A 544 -13.79 -7.45 32.37
C ILE A 544 -13.20 -8.55 33.26
N GLU A 545 -13.12 -8.31 34.57
CA GLU A 545 -12.58 -9.24 35.57
C GLU A 545 -13.40 -10.55 35.68
N GLU A 546 -14.67 -10.51 35.29
CA GLU A 546 -15.61 -11.63 35.35
C GLU A 546 -16.00 -12.16 33.95
N LEU A 547 -15.34 -11.65 32.90
CA LEU A 547 -15.67 -12.00 31.52
C LEU A 547 -15.15 -13.40 31.18
N THR A 548 -16.07 -14.31 30.85
CA THR A 548 -15.79 -15.66 30.35
C THR A 548 -16.08 -15.74 28.84
N PHE A 549 -15.30 -16.53 28.11
CA PHE A 549 -15.52 -16.74 26.68
C PHE A 549 -16.10 -18.14 26.40
N PRO A 550 -16.93 -18.29 25.35
CA PRO A 550 -17.58 -17.23 24.58
C PRO A 550 -18.65 -16.48 25.38
N ARG A 551 -18.88 -15.20 25.04
CA ARG A 551 -19.98 -14.41 25.62
C ARG A 551 -20.82 -13.75 24.55
N LYS A 552 -22.09 -14.18 24.47
CA LYS A 552 -23.08 -13.61 23.55
C LYS A 552 -23.62 -12.26 24.03
N TYR A 553 -23.75 -11.33 23.08
CA TYR A 553 -24.41 -10.03 23.21
C TYR A 553 -25.51 -9.95 22.14
N SER A 554 -26.76 -10.06 22.56
CA SER A 554 -27.94 -10.09 21.66
C SER A 554 -28.72 -8.79 21.77
N THR A 555 -29.09 -8.24 20.62
CA THR A 555 -29.83 -6.99 20.49
C THR A 555 -31.08 -7.21 19.61
N ASN A 556 -31.90 -6.17 19.46
CA ASN A 556 -33.04 -6.19 18.53
C ASN A 556 -32.63 -5.89 17.07
N ALA A 557 -31.33 -5.91 16.75
CA ALA A 557 -30.85 -5.68 15.40
C ALA A 557 -31.37 -6.78 14.44
N PRO A 558 -31.81 -6.42 13.22
CA PRO A 558 -32.38 -7.37 12.29
C PRO A 558 -31.36 -8.42 11.85
N LEU A 559 -31.79 -9.67 11.76
CA LEU A 559 -30.99 -10.76 11.20
C LEU A 559 -31.27 -10.90 9.71
N ILE A 560 -30.22 -11.16 8.94
CA ILE A 560 -30.28 -11.33 7.48
C ILE A 560 -29.86 -12.74 7.07
N THR A 561 -30.31 -13.16 5.88
CA THR A 561 -29.86 -14.38 5.21
C THR A 561 -29.45 -13.98 3.79
N ALA A 562 -28.24 -14.35 3.38
CA ALA A 562 -27.69 -14.03 2.06
C ALA A 562 -28.17 -15.01 0.99
N ASN A 563 -28.21 -14.56 -0.27
CA ASN A 563 -28.47 -15.44 -1.42
C ASN A 563 -27.21 -16.26 -1.77
N GLU A 564 -27.37 -17.35 -2.52
CA GLU A 564 -26.23 -18.24 -2.86
C GLU A 564 -25.14 -17.57 -3.71
N THR A 565 -25.45 -16.45 -4.37
CA THR A 565 -24.57 -15.65 -5.24
C THR A 565 -24.02 -14.38 -4.58
N ASP A 566 -24.45 -14.05 -3.37
CA ASP A 566 -24.03 -12.81 -2.71
C ASP A 566 -22.61 -12.95 -2.17
N GLU A 567 -21.81 -11.89 -2.34
CA GLU A 567 -20.46 -11.81 -1.78
C GLU A 567 -20.52 -11.48 -0.29
N LEU A 568 -19.70 -12.16 0.51
CA LEU A 568 -19.59 -11.89 1.94
C LEU A 568 -18.61 -10.75 2.18
N ASN A 569 -19.12 -9.58 2.52
CA ASN A 569 -18.31 -8.45 2.96
C ASN A 569 -17.99 -8.59 4.45
N VAL A 570 -16.71 -8.58 4.77
CA VAL A 570 -16.19 -8.70 6.14
C VAL A 570 -15.28 -7.52 6.43
N MET A 571 -15.46 -6.87 7.57
CA MET A 571 -14.55 -5.84 8.05
C MET A 571 -13.74 -6.35 9.23
N LEU A 572 -12.44 -6.09 9.23
CA LEU A 572 -11.59 -6.24 10.40
C LEU A 572 -11.27 -4.86 10.96
N LEU A 573 -11.59 -4.67 12.23
CA LEU A 573 -11.40 -3.42 12.96
C LEU A 573 -10.40 -3.64 14.11
N PRO A 574 -9.11 -3.38 13.87
CA PRO A 574 -8.11 -3.40 14.93
C PRO A 574 -8.25 -2.15 15.80
N LEU A 575 -8.48 -2.35 17.10
CA LEU A 575 -8.46 -1.30 18.11
C LEU A 575 -7.09 -1.27 18.80
N ASN A 576 -6.84 -0.18 19.53
CA ASN A 576 -5.63 -0.04 20.32
C ASN A 576 -5.53 -1.13 21.40
N ASP A 577 -4.33 -1.69 21.58
CA ASP A 577 -4.00 -2.66 22.62
C ASP A 577 -3.88 -2.04 24.01
N LYS A 578 -3.89 -0.71 24.09
CA LYS A 578 -4.04 0.03 25.34
C LYS A 578 -5.48 0.48 25.52
N GLN A 579 -5.98 0.37 26.75
CA GLN A 579 -7.30 0.86 27.12
C GLN A 579 -7.45 2.36 26.80
N TRP A 580 -8.58 2.73 26.19
CA TRP A 580 -8.91 4.12 25.91
C TRP A 580 -9.15 4.92 27.20
N GLU A 581 -8.52 6.09 27.27
CA GLU A 581 -8.68 7.05 28.37
C GLU A 581 -10.07 7.70 28.37
N LYS A 582 -10.62 8.01 27.18
CA LYS A 582 -11.91 8.68 27.02
C LYS A 582 -13.02 7.69 26.64
N ALA A 583 -14.15 7.78 27.33
CA ALA A 583 -15.32 6.96 27.02
C ALA A 583 -15.97 7.30 25.67
N SER A 584 -15.79 8.53 25.16
CA SER A 584 -16.32 8.96 23.86
C SER A 584 -15.68 8.26 22.65
N MET A 585 -14.48 7.70 22.80
CA MET A 585 -13.75 7.05 21.71
C MET A 585 -14.54 5.91 21.06
N ALA A 586 -15.30 5.15 21.85
CA ALA A 586 -16.15 4.08 21.32
C ALA A 586 -17.21 4.63 20.35
N LYS A 587 -17.80 5.77 20.71
CA LYS A 587 -18.80 6.47 19.89
C LYS A 587 -18.17 7.05 18.63
N ASP A 588 -17.00 7.66 18.75
CA ASP A 588 -16.29 8.24 17.61
C ASP A 588 -15.92 7.14 16.58
N VAL A 589 -15.39 6.01 17.07
CA VAL A 589 -15.08 4.84 16.23
C VAL A 589 -16.35 4.28 15.58
N TYR A 590 -17.42 4.06 16.35
CA TYR A 590 -18.68 3.56 15.78
C TYR A 590 -19.22 4.48 14.70
N MET A 591 -19.25 5.80 14.94
CA MET A 591 -19.76 6.78 13.97
C MET A 591 -18.93 6.80 12.68
N SER A 592 -17.64 6.46 12.74
CA SER A 592 -16.76 6.40 11.55
C SER A 592 -16.98 5.16 10.65
N ILE A 593 -17.68 4.13 11.16
CA ILE A 593 -17.91 2.87 10.42
C ILE A 593 -19.40 2.54 10.24
N LYS A 594 -20.30 3.34 10.82
CA LYS A 594 -21.73 3.04 10.90
C LYS A 594 -22.38 2.98 9.51
N ASP A 595 -21.93 3.82 8.59
CA ASP A 595 -22.42 3.96 7.22
C ASP A 595 -21.96 2.84 6.28
N LEU A 596 -20.98 2.03 6.70
CA LEU A 596 -20.42 0.96 5.87
C LEU A 596 -21.28 -0.32 5.85
N GLU A 597 -22.18 -0.49 6.83
CA GLU A 597 -23.17 -1.58 6.91
C GLU A 597 -22.62 -3.01 6.67
N TYR A 598 -21.39 -3.29 7.13
CA TYR A 598 -20.79 -4.62 6.99
C TYR A 598 -21.58 -5.69 7.77
N PRO A 599 -21.98 -6.81 7.14
CA PRO A 599 -22.76 -7.86 7.79
C PRO A 599 -21.95 -8.69 8.78
N VAL A 600 -20.61 -8.66 8.69
CA VAL A 600 -19.68 -9.26 9.66
C VAL A 600 -18.55 -8.28 9.96
N ILE A 601 -18.31 -8.03 11.24
CA ILE A 601 -17.23 -7.17 11.72
C ILE A 601 -16.44 -7.91 12.80
N PHE A 602 -15.16 -8.15 12.54
CA PHE A 602 -14.20 -8.62 13.52
C PHE A 602 -13.58 -7.44 14.24
N ILE A 603 -13.54 -7.46 15.57
CA ILE A 603 -12.97 -6.39 16.38
C ILE A 603 -11.86 -6.98 17.26
N THR A 604 -10.65 -6.48 17.12
CA THR A 604 -9.47 -6.91 17.92
C THR A 604 -8.89 -5.75 18.74
N GLY A 605 -7.98 -6.05 19.66
CA GLY A 605 -7.31 -5.08 20.53
C GLY A 605 -7.66 -5.27 22.00
N HIS A 606 -7.43 -4.25 22.83
CA HIS A 606 -7.67 -4.38 24.28
C HIS A 606 -9.14 -4.68 24.58
N MET A 607 -9.43 -5.73 25.36
CA MET A 607 -10.80 -6.22 25.60
C MET A 607 -11.74 -5.15 26.21
N ALA A 608 -11.20 -4.20 26.97
CA ALA A 608 -11.96 -3.03 27.45
C ALA A 608 -12.49 -2.13 26.32
N ASN A 609 -11.70 -1.96 25.26
CA ASN A 609 -12.08 -1.14 24.11
C ASN A 609 -13.10 -1.90 23.26
N VAL A 610 -12.85 -3.19 23.03
CA VAL A 610 -13.74 -4.10 22.31
C VAL A 610 -15.13 -4.11 22.94
N THR A 611 -15.22 -4.38 24.24
CA THR A 611 -16.50 -4.43 24.97
C THR A 611 -17.23 -3.08 24.97
N ARG A 612 -16.52 -1.96 25.11
CA ARG A 612 -17.11 -0.63 25.00
C ARG A 612 -17.68 -0.37 23.61
N LEU A 613 -16.94 -0.72 22.57
CA LEU A 613 -17.37 -0.54 21.18
C LEU A 613 -18.59 -1.41 20.86
N VAL A 614 -18.59 -2.69 21.25
CA VAL A 614 -19.74 -3.59 21.05
C VAL A 614 -21.02 -3.04 21.69
N LYS A 615 -20.92 -2.50 22.92
CA LYS A 615 -22.06 -1.86 23.60
C LYS A 615 -22.56 -0.60 22.88
N GLU A 616 -21.66 0.16 22.26
CA GLU A 616 -21.99 1.37 21.50
C GLU A 616 -22.62 1.04 20.15
N MET A 617 -22.14 -0.01 19.47
CA MET A 617 -22.63 -0.46 18.17
C MET A 617 -24.07 -0.99 18.22
N ARG A 618 -24.45 -1.62 19.34
CA ARG A 618 -25.78 -2.23 19.54
C ARG A 618 -26.18 -3.20 18.42
N LEU A 619 -25.22 -3.98 17.98
CA LEU A 619 -25.40 -5.07 17.02
C LEU A 619 -25.19 -6.41 17.72
N ASN A 620 -25.70 -7.48 17.11
CA ASN A 620 -25.49 -8.83 17.63
C ASN A 620 -24.00 -9.18 17.55
N ALA A 621 -23.42 -9.59 18.69
CA ALA A 621 -22.00 -9.88 18.78
C ALA A 621 -21.73 -11.07 19.71
N THR A 622 -20.61 -11.75 19.47
CA THR A 622 -20.06 -12.74 20.40
C THR A 622 -18.63 -12.34 20.74
N LEU A 623 -18.36 -12.15 22.03
CA LEU A 623 -17.03 -11.94 22.57
C LEU A 623 -16.32 -13.29 22.66
N VAL A 624 -15.09 -13.32 22.16
CA VAL A 624 -14.20 -14.48 22.09
C VAL A 624 -12.83 -14.08 22.62
N GLU A 625 -11.92 -15.03 22.86
CA GLU A 625 -10.60 -14.71 23.44
C GLU A 625 -9.82 -13.67 22.61
N GLY A 626 -9.93 -13.73 21.29
CA GLY A 626 -9.27 -12.79 20.37
C GLY A 626 -9.94 -11.41 20.23
N GLY A 627 -11.13 -11.20 20.77
CA GLY A 627 -11.88 -9.94 20.61
C GLY A 627 -13.40 -10.13 20.50
N ALA A 628 -14.02 -9.55 19.47
CA ALA A 628 -15.46 -9.70 19.22
C ALA A 628 -15.77 -9.99 17.76
N ILE A 629 -16.80 -10.79 17.54
CA ILE A 629 -17.38 -11.06 16.23
C ILE A 629 -18.79 -10.48 16.22
N VAL A 630 -18.98 -9.36 15.51
CA VAL A 630 -20.29 -8.75 15.28
C VAL A 630 -20.85 -9.31 13.98
N THR A 631 -22.11 -9.75 13.98
CA THR A 631 -22.72 -10.37 12.81
C THR A 631 -24.21 -10.11 12.72
N SER A 632 -24.70 -9.84 11.51
CA SER A 632 -26.13 -9.78 11.20
C SER A 632 -26.70 -11.14 10.81
N PHE A 633 -25.90 -12.20 10.77
CA PHE A 633 -26.37 -13.56 10.45
C PHE A 633 -26.86 -14.30 11.70
N PRO A 634 -27.85 -15.20 11.58
CA PRO A 634 -28.30 -16.05 12.68
C PRO A 634 -27.17 -16.93 13.21
N LEU A 635 -26.94 -16.86 14.53
CA LEU A 635 -25.95 -17.68 15.22
C LEU A 635 -26.46 -19.12 15.42
N ILE A 636 -25.62 -20.10 15.08
CA ILE A 636 -25.90 -21.54 15.23
C ILE A 636 -25.13 -22.11 16.43
N GLU A 637 -23.81 -21.90 16.45
CA GLU A 637 -22.89 -22.44 17.47
C GLU A 637 -21.82 -21.38 17.81
N GLU A 638 -21.26 -21.46 19.02
CA GLU A 638 -20.19 -20.59 19.50
C GLU A 638 -19.20 -21.38 20.35
N ASP A 639 -17.93 -20.98 20.31
CA ASP A 639 -16.86 -21.48 21.17
C ASP A 639 -15.88 -20.35 21.52
N GLU A 640 -14.84 -20.67 22.27
CA GLU A 640 -13.86 -19.71 22.80
C GLU A 640 -13.15 -18.88 21.72
N HIS A 641 -13.11 -19.36 20.47
CA HIS A 641 -12.37 -18.74 19.37
C HIS A 641 -13.24 -18.25 18.21
N GLY A 642 -14.56 -18.52 18.22
CA GLY A 642 -15.41 -18.07 17.13
C GLY A 642 -16.86 -18.53 17.18
N VAL A 643 -17.54 -18.29 16.06
CA VAL A 643 -18.97 -18.54 15.88
C VAL A 643 -19.27 -19.19 14.54
N ARG A 644 -20.27 -20.07 14.52
CA ARG A 644 -20.87 -20.59 13.29
C ARG A 644 -22.20 -19.89 13.05
N VAL A 645 -22.35 -19.32 11.86
CA VAL A 645 -23.55 -18.56 11.46
C VAL A 645 -24.23 -19.19 10.25
N GLN A 646 -25.54 -18.98 10.12
CA GLN A 646 -26.31 -19.35 8.94
C GLN A 646 -26.15 -18.27 7.87
N PHE A 647 -25.37 -18.54 6.82
CA PHE A 647 -25.14 -17.57 5.75
C PHE A 647 -26.27 -17.56 4.72
N SER A 648 -26.65 -18.74 4.23
CA SER A 648 -27.80 -18.94 3.33
C SER A 648 -28.59 -20.18 3.76
N GLU A 649 -29.74 -20.48 3.18
CA GLU A 649 -30.54 -21.68 3.57
C GLU A 649 -29.74 -23.00 3.58
N LYS A 650 -28.70 -23.11 2.74
CA LYS A 650 -27.91 -24.34 2.59
C LYS A 650 -26.45 -24.21 3.05
N LYS A 651 -25.98 -23.00 3.35
CA LYS A 651 -24.57 -22.74 3.70
C LYS A 651 -24.46 -22.19 5.11
N THR A 652 -23.55 -22.77 5.88
CA THR A 652 -23.10 -22.23 7.16
C THR A 652 -21.68 -21.72 6.99
N LEU A 653 -21.34 -20.67 7.74
CA LEU A 653 -20.01 -20.09 7.76
C LEU A 653 -19.45 -20.16 9.16
N ARG A 654 -18.16 -20.47 9.26
CA ARG A 654 -17.41 -20.37 10.50
C ARG A 654 -16.59 -19.09 10.48
N LEU A 655 -16.83 -18.24 11.46
CA LEU A 655 -16.12 -17.00 11.72
C LEU A 655 -15.27 -17.22 12.95
N SER A 656 -13.94 -17.17 12.81
CA SER A 656 -13.01 -17.36 13.94
C SER A 656 -12.06 -16.18 14.03
N LEU A 657 -11.76 -15.75 15.25
CA LEU A 657 -10.92 -14.60 15.53
C LEU A 657 -9.87 -14.98 16.58
N ALA A 658 -8.60 -14.79 16.21
CA ALA A 658 -7.46 -15.02 17.08
C ALA A 658 -6.56 -13.78 17.11
N ASN A 659 -6.09 -13.43 18.29
CA ASN A 659 -5.10 -12.37 18.47
C ASN A 659 -3.73 -13.00 18.75
N LEU A 660 -2.88 -13.13 17.73
CA LEU A 660 -1.61 -13.89 17.81
C LEU A 660 -0.38 -12.98 17.73
N VAL A 661 -0.38 -11.90 18.52
CA VAL A 661 0.59 -10.82 18.37
C VAL A 661 1.99 -11.18 18.85
N GLU A 662 2.99 -10.69 18.12
CA GLU A 662 4.42 -10.87 18.42
C GLU A 662 5.05 -9.69 19.23
N TYR A 663 4.32 -9.08 20.18
CA TYR A 663 4.86 -7.93 20.92
C TYR A 663 6.21 -8.23 21.58
N GLU A 664 6.40 -9.44 22.14
CA GLU A 664 7.68 -9.82 22.74
C GLU A 664 8.82 -9.86 21.72
N VAL A 665 8.57 -10.33 20.50
CA VAL A 665 9.58 -10.39 19.43
C VAL A 665 9.90 -8.97 18.96
N PHE A 666 8.87 -8.13 18.79
CA PHE A 666 9.03 -6.75 18.37
C PHE A 666 9.71 -5.88 19.44
N GLU A 667 9.37 -6.06 20.72
CA GLU A 667 10.02 -5.40 21.85
C GLU A 667 11.47 -5.83 21.98
N ALA A 668 11.77 -7.13 21.86
CA ALA A 668 13.15 -7.64 21.84
C ALA A 668 13.94 -7.05 20.66
N PHE A 669 13.33 -6.96 19.48
CA PHE A 669 13.94 -6.34 18.30
C PHE A 669 14.25 -4.85 18.54
N LEU A 670 13.29 -4.08 19.07
CA LEU A 670 13.48 -2.66 19.41
C LEU A 670 14.53 -2.44 20.52
N ALA A 671 14.57 -3.34 21.50
CA ALA A 671 15.55 -3.32 22.58
C ALA A 671 16.95 -3.80 22.15
N LYS A 672 17.10 -4.28 20.89
CA LYS A 672 18.32 -4.91 20.36
C LYS A 672 18.75 -6.16 21.14
N GLU A 673 17.77 -6.86 21.70
CA GLU A 673 17.92 -8.18 22.29
C GLU A 673 17.84 -9.27 21.20
N ASP A 674 18.09 -10.52 21.57
CA ASP A 674 18.02 -11.66 20.64
C ASP A 674 16.55 -12.02 20.33
N TRP A 675 15.95 -11.24 19.43
CA TRP A 675 14.57 -11.45 18.99
C TRP A 675 14.35 -12.80 18.29
N GLN A 676 15.40 -13.43 17.75
CA GLN A 676 15.32 -14.74 17.11
C GLN A 676 15.09 -15.84 18.15
N GLU A 677 15.76 -15.74 19.31
CA GLU A 677 15.51 -16.61 20.46
C GLU A 677 14.08 -16.44 21.00
N VAL A 678 13.61 -15.19 21.10
CA VAL A 678 12.22 -14.89 21.54
C VAL A 678 11.20 -15.46 20.55
N GLN A 679 11.44 -15.33 19.23
CA GLN A 679 10.58 -15.90 18.21
C GLN A 679 10.49 -17.43 18.32
N GLN A 680 11.63 -18.12 18.46
CA GLN A 680 11.67 -19.57 18.62
C GLN A 680 10.94 -20.06 19.88
N ARG A 681 10.89 -19.23 20.94
CA ARG A 681 10.16 -19.54 22.17
C ARG A 681 8.64 -19.37 22.01
N VAL A 682 8.19 -18.32 21.33
CA VAL A 682 6.76 -17.95 21.24
C VAL A 682 6.05 -18.73 20.13
N GLN A 683 6.76 -19.12 19.06
CA GLN A 683 6.18 -19.77 17.89
C GLN A 683 5.43 -21.09 18.18
N PRO A 684 5.92 -22.02 19.00
CA PRO A 684 5.21 -23.28 19.27
C PRO A 684 3.82 -23.09 19.90
N GLN A 685 3.68 -22.10 20.80
CA GLN A 685 2.39 -21.80 21.44
C GLN A 685 1.37 -21.25 20.45
N ARG A 686 1.84 -20.46 19.47
CA ARG A 686 0.99 -19.91 18.40
C ARG A 686 0.54 -20.99 17.43
N GLU A 687 1.44 -21.91 17.07
CA GLU A 687 1.10 -23.07 16.25
C GLU A 687 0.08 -23.95 16.96
N GLU A 688 0.21 -24.18 18.27
CA GLU A 688 -0.77 -24.91 19.07
C GLU A 688 -2.14 -24.21 19.10
N ALA A 689 -2.17 -22.89 19.33
CA ALA A 689 -3.42 -22.11 19.31
C ALA A 689 -4.09 -22.15 17.92
N LEU A 690 -3.30 -22.03 16.84
CA LEU A 690 -3.83 -22.15 15.48
C LEU A 690 -4.34 -23.55 15.17
N GLU A 691 -3.62 -24.57 15.60
CA GLU A 691 -4.08 -25.94 15.48
C GLU A 691 -5.39 -26.16 16.24
N GLN A 692 -5.59 -25.59 17.43
CA GLN A 692 -6.86 -25.69 18.15
C GLN A 692 -8.01 -25.01 17.38
N ILE A 693 -7.77 -23.84 16.78
CA ILE A 693 -8.78 -23.13 15.98
C ILE A 693 -9.12 -23.91 14.70
N VAL A 694 -8.13 -24.53 14.06
CA VAL A 694 -8.29 -25.23 12.77
C VAL A 694 -8.78 -26.68 12.96
N LYS A 695 -8.24 -27.43 13.92
CA LYS A 695 -8.60 -28.85 14.17
C LYS A 695 -10.04 -29.02 14.65
N THR A 696 -10.63 -27.96 15.22
CA THR A 696 -11.93 -28.07 15.85
C THR A 696 -13.04 -28.43 14.84
N TYR A 697 -13.03 -28.03 13.54
CA TYR A 697 -14.01 -28.54 12.55
C TYR A 697 -13.59 -28.47 11.06
N THR A 698 -14.06 -29.44 10.26
CA THR A 698 -13.66 -29.73 8.85
C THR A 698 -14.54 -29.11 7.75
N ALA A 699 -15.30 -28.04 8.00
CA ALA A 699 -16.16 -27.43 6.97
C ALA A 699 -15.86 -25.93 6.78
N HIS A 700 -15.43 -25.57 5.55
CA HIS A 700 -15.28 -24.21 4.99
C HIS A 700 -15.02 -23.11 6.04
N THR A 701 -13.87 -23.21 6.71
CA THR A 701 -13.39 -22.22 7.68
C THR A 701 -12.78 -21.03 6.94
N ILE A 702 -13.33 -19.83 7.15
CA ILE A 702 -12.65 -18.59 6.76
C ILE A 702 -11.85 -18.15 7.99
N LEU A 703 -10.54 -18.37 7.94
CA LEU A 703 -9.62 -18.02 9.02
C LEU A 703 -8.98 -16.66 8.71
N PHE A 704 -9.24 -15.65 9.54
CA PHE A 704 -8.50 -14.40 9.51
C PHE A 704 -7.38 -14.46 10.56
N LEU A 705 -6.15 -14.47 10.07
CA LEU A 705 -4.91 -14.54 10.83
C LEU A 705 -4.32 -13.14 10.93
N ILE A 706 -4.16 -12.62 12.15
CA ILE A 706 -3.47 -11.36 12.42
C ILE A 706 -2.20 -11.70 13.18
N ALA A 707 -1.06 -11.38 12.56
CA ALA A 707 0.28 -11.53 13.12
C ALA A 707 0.72 -10.26 13.83
#